data_AF-A0A061I4F4-F1
#
_entry.id   AF-A0A061I4F4-F1
#
_cell.length_a   1.000
_cell.length_b   1.000
_cell.length_c   1.000
_cell.angle_alpha   90.00
_cell.angle_beta   90.00
_cell.angle_gamma   90.00
#
_symmetry.space_group_name_H-M   'P 1'
#
loop_
_entity.id
_entity.type
_entity.pdbx_description
1 polymer ?
#
loop_
_entity_poly.entity_id
_entity_poly.type
_entity_poly.pdbx_seq_one_letter_code
_entity_poly.pdbx_strand_id
1 'polypeptide(L)'
;MATRGHVQDPNDRRLRPIYDYLDNGNNKMAIQQADKLLKKHKDLHCAKAGMALYKIVPKNPYYFWSVMSLIMQSISARDENLSKTMFLPLAERMVEKMVKEDKIEAEAEVELYYMILERLGKYQEALDVIRGKLGEKLTSEIQSRENKCMAMYKKLSRWPECNALSRRLLLKNSDDWQFYLTYFDSVFRLIEEAWTPPAEGEHSLEGEVHCSAEDAVKFIEDRITEAAQSARHVRGPHLAKLELIRRLRSQGCNDEYKLGDPEELMFQYFKKFGDKPCCFTDLKVFVDLLPAAQCTQVCVSQSSASVWSVCACMQEEVVQELKSRYFFRPAHLAVSLQAEEPYTEAPRPVVLNLPTTVENHCPRLFDIQKCLVPAPELALLIGSWGPFPACPGMFCSSRVWLLGWRSCLKTELQFSDYYCLLAVHVLTDIWREAGEETAVWQALTLLEEGLTHSPSNAQFKLLLVRIYCMLGAFEPVVDLYSSLDAKHIQHDTIGYLLTRYAASLGQYAAASQSCNFALRFFHSNQKDTSEYIIQAYKYGAFEKIPEFIAFRNRLNNSLHFAQVRTERMLLDLLLEANISTSLAESIKSMNLRPEEDDVPWEDLRDNRDLDVFFSWDPKDRNVSEEHKKLSLEEETMWLRIRTLTLRLISGLPSLTHPVEPKNSEKTSENGVSSRIDILRLLLQQLEVAVETGKRFIEKEIQPLSHLSKFAMADVLIICFSILEGTVDIQERIENSLTSLLELLKGVFSTCKGELLEVTDGNVKTQPAILENLVFFVETVSVILWVSSYCESVLRPYKLNIQKKKKKKKETSIIMVITCLPLPHAILQSSPLSKTMLLDFRL
;
A
#
# COMPACT_ATOMS: atom_id res chain seq x y z
N MET A 1 -29.92 -52.42 -31.47
CA MET A 1 -28.48 -52.08 -31.43
C MET A 1 -28.33 -50.60 -31.78
N ALA A 2 -27.68 -49.80 -30.93
CA ALA A 2 -27.12 -48.47 -31.25
C ALA A 2 -26.57 -47.82 -29.96
N THR A 3 -25.35 -48.18 -29.55
CA THR A 3 -24.73 -47.60 -28.34
C THR A 3 -24.22 -46.18 -28.62
N ARG A 4 -24.96 -45.15 -28.19
CA ARG A 4 -24.37 -43.82 -27.99
C ARG A 4 -23.48 -43.87 -26.75
N GLY A 5 -22.17 -43.84 -26.95
CA GLY A 5 -21.21 -43.80 -25.85
C GLY A 5 -21.23 -42.43 -25.17
N HIS A 6 -21.70 -42.36 -23.93
CA HIS A 6 -21.33 -41.26 -23.04
C HIS A 6 -19.81 -41.28 -22.87
N VAL A 7 -19.15 -40.16 -23.14
CA VAL A 7 -17.77 -39.93 -22.71
C VAL A 7 -17.82 -39.78 -21.18
N GLN A 8 -17.59 -40.90 -20.48
CA GLN A 8 -17.48 -40.90 -19.02
C GLN A 8 -16.19 -40.18 -18.63
N ASP A 9 -16.32 -39.16 -17.77
CA ASP A 9 -15.18 -38.48 -17.16
C ASP A 9 -14.23 -39.51 -16.52
N PRO A 10 -12.91 -39.47 -16.81
CA PRO A 10 -11.91 -40.32 -16.16
C PRO A 10 -11.96 -40.28 -14.62
N ASN A 11 -12.51 -39.23 -14.00
CA ASN A 11 -12.68 -39.07 -12.57
C ASN A 11 -13.98 -39.70 -12.02
N ASP A 12 -15.08 -39.69 -12.76
CA ASP A 12 -16.32 -40.38 -12.35
C ASP A 12 -16.06 -41.88 -12.13
N ARG A 13 -15.32 -42.51 -13.04
CA ARG A 13 -14.85 -43.91 -12.91
C ARG A 13 -13.96 -44.16 -11.69
N ARG A 14 -13.31 -43.13 -11.12
CA ARG A 14 -12.43 -43.25 -9.93
C ARG A 14 -13.22 -43.10 -8.63
N LEU A 15 -14.24 -42.24 -8.62
CA LEU A 15 -15.02 -41.92 -7.42
C LEU A 15 -16.24 -42.82 -7.23
N ARG A 16 -16.82 -43.37 -8.31
CA ARG A 16 -17.94 -44.33 -8.28
C ARG A 16 -17.85 -45.37 -7.15
N PRO A 17 -16.74 -46.14 -7.00
CA PRO A 17 -16.64 -47.16 -5.96
C PRO A 17 -16.66 -46.62 -4.52
N ILE A 18 -16.42 -45.33 -4.31
CA ILE A 18 -16.54 -44.70 -2.98
C ILE A 18 -18.00 -44.34 -2.73
N TYR A 19 -18.70 -43.78 -3.73
CA TYR A 19 -20.14 -43.48 -3.65
C TYR A 19 -20.96 -44.77 -3.50
N ASP A 20 -20.70 -45.79 -4.31
CA ASP A 20 -21.36 -47.11 -4.23
C ASP A 20 -21.29 -47.71 -2.81
N TYR A 21 -20.20 -47.49 -2.06
CA TYR A 21 -20.08 -47.95 -0.66
C TYR A 21 -20.61 -46.97 0.39
N LEU A 22 -20.75 -45.68 0.08
CA LEU A 22 -21.41 -44.70 0.96
C LEU A 22 -22.94 -44.88 0.92
N ASP A 23 -23.49 -45.02 -0.27
CA ASP A 23 -24.94 -45.14 -0.51
C ASP A 23 -25.48 -46.48 0.03
N ASN A 24 -24.68 -47.56 -0.05
CA ASN A 24 -24.95 -48.85 0.61
C ASN A 24 -24.59 -48.86 2.12
N GLY A 25 -24.29 -47.71 2.74
CA GLY A 25 -23.98 -47.60 4.18
C GLY A 25 -22.70 -48.31 4.65
N ASN A 26 -21.94 -48.94 3.74
CA ASN A 26 -20.72 -49.70 4.05
C ASN A 26 -19.50 -48.77 4.16
N ASN A 27 -19.57 -47.86 5.13
CA ASN A 27 -18.57 -46.83 5.40
C ASN A 27 -17.14 -47.40 5.43
N LYS A 28 -16.93 -48.60 5.99
CA LYS A 28 -15.61 -49.26 6.08
C LYS A 28 -14.97 -49.52 4.71
N MET A 29 -15.77 -49.92 3.71
CA MET A 29 -15.28 -50.15 2.35
C MET A 29 -15.09 -48.84 1.58
N ALA A 30 -15.97 -47.84 1.76
CA ALA A 30 -15.79 -46.51 1.21
C ALA A 30 -14.46 -45.89 1.66
N ILE A 31 -14.15 -45.98 2.97
CA ILE A 31 -12.88 -45.54 3.56
C ILE A 31 -11.69 -46.27 2.91
N GLN A 32 -11.75 -47.59 2.69
CA GLN A 32 -10.64 -48.33 2.08
C GLN A 32 -10.40 -47.99 0.61
N GLN A 33 -11.45 -47.72 -0.18
CA GLN A 33 -11.26 -47.29 -1.58
C GLN A 33 -10.78 -45.84 -1.65
N ALA A 34 -11.27 -44.97 -0.77
CA ALA A 34 -10.69 -43.64 -0.57
C ALA A 34 -9.20 -43.76 -0.20
N ASP A 35 -8.81 -44.58 0.79
CA ASP A 35 -7.40 -44.74 1.18
C ASP A 35 -6.48 -45.20 0.04
N LYS A 36 -6.98 -46.02 -0.92
CA LYS A 36 -6.21 -46.38 -2.12
C LYS A 36 -6.03 -45.22 -3.10
N LEU A 37 -7.08 -44.42 -3.31
CA LEU A 37 -7.01 -43.17 -4.09
C LEU A 37 -6.03 -42.19 -3.43
N LEU A 38 -6.11 -42.07 -2.11
CA LEU A 38 -5.34 -41.13 -1.29
C LEU A 38 -3.91 -41.60 -0.98
N LYS A 39 -3.50 -42.81 -1.42
CA LYS A 39 -2.08 -43.16 -1.52
C LYS A 39 -1.40 -42.54 -2.75
N LYS A 40 -2.17 -41.95 -3.69
CA LYS A 40 -1.65 -41.22 -4.86
C LYS A 40 -1.61 -39.70 -4.68
N HIS A 41 -2.33 -39.15 -3.69
CA HIS A 41 -2.40 -37.71 -3.40
C HIS A 41 -2.00 -37.50 -1.93
N LYS A 42 -0.79 -36.97 -1.69
CA LYS A 42 -0.15 -36.97 -0.37
C LYS A 42 -0.82 -36.03 0.64
N ASP A 43 -1.62 -35.09 0.18
CA ASP A 43 -1.95 -33.87 0.94
C ASP A 43 -3.20 -34.02 1.83
N LEU A 44 -3.86 -35.18 1.82
CA LEU A 44 -5.16 -35.38 2.50
C LEU A 44 -5.10 -35.77 3.99
N HIS A 45 -3.97 -35.52 4.67
CA HIS A 45 -3.73 -35.97 6.05
C HIS A 45 -4.75 -35.43 7.07
N CYS A 46 -5.11 -34.13 7.03
CA CYS A 46 -6.01 -33.51 8.01
C CYS A 46 -7.44 -34.07 7.94
N ALA A 47 -8.03 -34.15 6.75
CA ALA A 47 -9.37 -34.71 6.54
C ALA A 47 -9.45 -36.19 6.97
N LYS A 48 -8.38 -36.98 6.74
CA LYS A 48 -8.27 -38.34 7.25
C LYS A 48 -8.23 -38.40 8.78
N ALA A 49 -7.45 -37.52 9.42
CA ALA A 49 -7.32 -37.49 10.87
C ALA A 49 -8.64 -37.13 11.57
N GLY A 50 -9.35 -36.10 11.08
CA GLY A 50 -10.68 -35.75 11.58
C GLY A 50 -11.68 -36.90 11.42
N MET A 51 -11.74 -37.53 10.24
CA MET A 51 -12.62 -38.67 10.01
C MET A 51 -12.20 -39.93 10.78
N ALA A 52 -10.94 -40.07 11.18
CA ALA A 52 -10.52 -41.14 12.10
C ALA A 52 -10.99 -40.83 13.52
N LEU A 53 -10.79 -39.60 13.99
CA LEU A 53 -11.21 -39.13 15.32
C LEU A 53 -12.73 -39.26 15.50
N TYR A 54 -13.53 -38.87 14.51
CA TYR A 54 -14.99 -39.03 14.51
C TYR A 54 -15.45 -40.51 14.61
N LYS A 55 -14.67 -41.47 14.08
CA LYS A 55 -14.99 -42.91 14.19
C LYS A 55 -14.61 -43.50 15.55
N ILE A 56 -13.67 -42.88 16.27
CA ILE A 56 -13.28 -43.27 17.62
C ILE A 56 -14.25 -42.64 18.64
N VAL A 57 -14.61 -41.37 18.44
CA VAL A 57 -15.57 -40.63 19.27
C VAL A 57 -16.53 -39.84 18.35
N PRO A 58 -17.79 -40.27 18.17
CA PRO A 58 -18.73 -39.62 17.26
C PRO A 58 -19.27 -38.31 17.87
N LYS A 59 -18.53 -37.22 17.68
CA LYS A 59 -18.91 -35.84 18.01
C LYS A 59 -18.89 -34.99 16.75
N ASN A 60 -19.98 -34.26 16.49
CA ASN A 60 -20.19 -33.51 15.24
C ASN A 60 -19.02 -32.58 14.85
N PRO A 61 -18.37 -31.82 15.78
CA PRO A 61 -17.23 -30.99 15.42
C PRO A 61 -16.09 -31.74 14.71
N TYR A 62 -15.79 -32.99 15.08
CA TYR A 62 -14.75 -33.78 14.41
C TYR A 62 -15.12 -34.18 12.98
N TYR A 63 -16.43 -34.31 12.70
CA TYR A 63 -16.93 -34.50 11.34
C TYR A 63 -16.74 -33.21 10.52
N PHE A 64 -17.19 -32.07 11.05
CA PHE A 64 -17.12 -30.78 10.35
C PHE A 64 -15.69 -30.24 10.22
N TRP A 65 -14.76 -30.57 11.13
CA TRP A 65 -13.31 -30.36 10.91
C TRP A 65 -12.78 -31.07 9.66
N SER A 66 -13.36 -32.24 9.34
CA SER A 66 -13.00 -33.02 8.15
C SER A 66 -13.57 -32.40 6.88
N VAL A 67 -14.82 -31.91 6.94
CA VAL A 67 -15.46 -31.13 5.87
C VAL A 67 -14.66 -29.86 5.59
N MET A 68 -14.33 -29.07 6.61
CA MET A 68 -13.54 -27.85 6.47
C MET A 68 -12.12 -28.13 5.93
N SER A 69 -11.51 -29.26 6.31
CA SER A 69 -10.23 -29.70 5.72
C SER A 69 -10.31 -29.93 4.21
N LEU A 70 -11.44 -30.45 3.69
CA LEU A 70 -11.66 -30.61 2.25
C LEU A 70 -11.82 -29.25 1.54
N ILE A 71 -12.51 -28.28 2.16
CA ILE A 71 -12.63 -26.92 1.62
C ILE A 71 -11.26 -26.24 1.57
N MET A 72 -10.45 -26.39 2.62
CA MET A 72 -9.08 -25.84 2.60
C MET A 72 -8.19 -26.44 1.52
N GLN A 73 -8.38 -27.72 1.20
CA GLN A 73 -7.71 -28.36 0.07
C GLN A 73 -8.26 -27.86 -1.27
N SER A 74 -9.57 -27.58 -1.36
CA SER A 74 -10.19 -26.98 -2.55
C SER A 74 -9.71 -25.55 -2.81
N ILE A 75 -9.47 -24.75 -1.77
CA ILE A 75 -8.90 -23.39 -1.84
C ILE A 75 -7.41 -23.44 -2.21
N SER A 76 -6.69 -24.46 -1.76
CA SER A 76 -5.24 -24.61 -2.00
C SER A 76 -4.88 -25.39 -3.29
N ALA A 77 -5.89 -25.84 -4.05
CA ALA A 77 -5.69 -26.65 -5.24
C ALA A 77 -5.27 -25.80 -6.44
N ARG A 78 -4.11 -26.12 -7.05
CA ARG A 78 -3.65 -25.53 -8.31
C ARG A 78 -4.51 -25.88 -9.53
N ASP A 79 -5.39 -26.86 -9.41
CA ASP A 79 -6.35 -27.27 -10.44
C ASP A 79 -7.77 -27.00 -9.94
N GLU A 80 -8.42 -25.98 -10.50
CA GLU A 80 -9.78 -25.58 -10.17
C GLU A 80 -10.81 -26.67 -10.53
N ASN A 81 -10.52 -27.51 -11.52
CA ASN A 81 -11.38 -28.62 -11.89
C ASN A 81 -11.46 -29.65 -10.75
N LEU A 82 -10.33 -30.01 -10.15
CA LEU A 82 -10.29 -30.90 -8.98
C LEU A 82 -11.03 -30.30 -7.77
N SER A 83 -10.92 -28.98 -7.58
CA SER A 83 -11.64 -28.23 -6.55
C SER A 83 -13.17 -28.37 -6.70
N LYS A 84 -13.70 -28.08 -7.90
CA LYS A 84 -15.14 -28.07 -8.19
C LYS A 84 -15.75 -29.45 -8.48
N THR A 85 -14.98 -30.43 -8.96
CA THR A 85 -15.51 -31.77 -9.31
C THR A 85 -15.32 -32.83 -8.21
N MET A 86 -14.31 -32.68 -7.34
CA MET A 86 -14.01 -33.68 -6.30
C MET A 86 -14.14 -33.14 -4.88
N PHE A 87 -13.45 -32.04 -4.53
CA PHE A 87 -13.37 -31.62 -3.12
C PHE A 87 -14.66 -30.98 -2.61
N LEU A 88 -15.20 -29.98 -3.32
CA LEU A 88 -16.43 -29.30 -2.90
C LEU A 88 -17.68 -30.20 -2.97
N PRO A 89 -17.91 -31.04 -4.02
CA PRO A 89 -19.06 -31.95 -4.04
C PRO A 89 -18.96 -33.10 -3.01
N LEU A 90 -17.76 -33.45 -2.56
CA LEU A 90 -17.59 -34.39 -1.45
C LEU A 90 -17.92 -33.74 -0.10
N ALA A 91 -17.48 -32.50 0.12
CA ALA A 91 -17.83 -31.71 1.29
C ALA A 91 -19.36 -31.50 1.38
N GLU A 92 -20.00 -31.16 0.26
CA GLU A 92 -21.45 -31.04 0.13
C GLU A 92 -22.19 -32.31 0.57
N ARG A 93 -21.90 -33.46 -0.06
CA ARG A 93 -22.58 -34.73 0.28
C ARG A 93 -22.34 -35.18 1.71
N MET A 94 -21.21 -34.80 2.31
CA MET A 94 -20.95 -35.01 3.73
C MET A 94 -21.88 -34.15 4.62
N VAL A 95 -22.08 -32.88 4.29
CA VAL A 95 -22.99 -32.00 5.05
C VAL A 95 -24.46 -32.35 4.80
N GLU A 96 -24.87 -32.59 3.55
CA GLU A 96 -26.22 -33.07 3.22
C GLU A 96 -26.61 -34.30 4.03
N LYS A 97 -25.68 -35.23 4.28
CA LYS A 97 -25.94 -36.41 5.10
C LYS A 97 -26.32 -36.02 6.53
N MET A 98 -25.63 -35.04 7.13
CA MET A 98 -25.99 -34.54 8.47
C MET A 98 -27.30 -33.75 8.47
N VAL A 99 -27.63 -33.03 7.38
CA VAL A 99 -28.95 -32.42 7.20
C VAL A 99 -30.05 -33.49 7.17
N LYS A 100 -29.86 -34.55 6.38
CA LYS A 100 -30.82 -35.66 6.22
C LYS A 100 -30.98 -36.52 7.48
N GLU A 101 -30.01 -36.47 8.40
CA GLU A 101 -30.06 -37.11 9.72
C GLU A 101 -30.54 -36.14 10.85
N ASP A 102 -30.91 -34.88 10.54
CA ASP A 102 -31.22 -33.76 11.47
C ASP A 102 -30.14 -33.54 12.56
N LYS A 103 -28.87 -33.73 12.18
CA LYS A 103 -27.66 -33.63 13.03
C LYS A 103 -26.85 -32.35 12.86
N ILE A 104 -27.43 -31.33 12.22
CA ILE A 104 -26.88 -29.98 12.27
C ILE A 104 -27.37 -29.35 13.58
N GLU A 105 -26.49 -29.31 14.56
CA GLU A 105 -26.75 -28.85 15.92
C GLU A 105 -26.41 -27.36 16.07
N ALA A 106 -25.28 -26.92 15.53
CA ALA A 106 -24.69 -25.59 15.76
C ALA A 106 -24.75 -24.63 14.56
N GLU A 107 -24.65 -23.34 14.85
CA GLU A 107 -24.62 -22.23 13.87
C GLU A 107 -23.47 -22.39 12.84
N ALA A 108 -22.25 -22.63 13.33
CA ALA A 108 -21.05 -22.89 12.53
C ALA A 108 -21.22 -23.99 11.46
N GLU A 109 -22.08 -24.97 11.71
CA GLU A 109 -22.34 -26.09 10.79
C GLU A 109 -23.26 -25.65 9.63
N VAL A 110 -24.13 -24.65 9.87
CA VAL A 110 -24.95 -23.97 8.84
C VAL A 110 -24.10 -23.00 8.02
N GLU A 111 -23.22 -22.23 8.65
CA GLU A 111 -22.26 -21.34 7.94
C GLU A 111 -21.34 -22.12 7.01
N LEU A 112 -20.80 -23.25 7.52
CA LEU A 112 -19.98 -24.17 6.73
C LEU A 112 -20.76 -24.77 5.56
N TYR A 113 -22.06 -25.06 5.71
CA TYR A 113 -22.90 -25.54 4.60
C TYR A 113 -23.12 -24.45 3.55
N TYR A 114 -23.48 -23.24 3.99
CA TYR A 114 -23.64 -22.07 3.13
C TYR A 114 -22.38 -21.78 2.30
N MET A 115 -21.20 -21.77 2.93
CA MET A 115 -19.93 -21.57 2.25
C MET A 115 -19.64 -22.65 1.19
N ILE A 116 -20.06 -23.90 1.38
CA ILE A 116 -19.90 -24.97 0.37
C ILE A 116 -20.80 -24.69 -0.84
N LEU A 117 -22.09 -24.42 -0.60
CA LEU A 117 -23.07 -24.18 -1.66
C LEU A 117 -22.71 -22.91 -2.48
N GLU A 118 -22.27 -21.85 -1.79
CA GLU A 118 -21.75 -20.64 -2.44
C GLU A 118 -20.52 -20.93 -3.31
N ARG A 119 -19.54 -21.71 -2.81
CA ARG A 119 -18.33 -22.06 -3.57
C ARG A 119 -18.60 -23.03 -4.73
N LEU A 120 -19.69 -23.79 -4.69
CA LEU A 120 -20.20 -24.61 -5.79
C LEU A 120 -21.01 -23.81 -6.84
N GLY A 121 -21.35 -22.54 -6.56
CA GLY A 121 -22.22 -21.74 -7.42
C GLY A 121 -23.72 -22.06 -7.27
N LYS A 122 -24.10 -22.86 -6.27
CA LYS A 122 -25.48 -23.30 -5.99
C LYS A 122 -26.25 -22.24 -5.20
N TYR A 123 -26.31 -21.01 -5.70
CA TYR A 123 -26.82 -19.86 -4.96
C TYR A 123 -28.31 -19.98 -4.57
N GLN A 124 -29.11 -20.71 -5.34
CA GLN A 124 -30.51 -21.01 -4.99
C GLN A 124 -30.59 -21.95 -3.78
N GLU A 125 -29.86 -23.06 -3.78
CA GLU A 125 -29.83 -24.02 -2.66
C GLU A 125 -29.27 -23.35 -1.39
N ALA A 126 -28.26 -22.48 -1.54
CA ALA A 126 -27.71 -21.68 -0.45
C ALA A 126 -28.75 -20.73 0.16
N LEU A 127 -29.53 -20.03 -0.68
CA LEU A 127 -30.62 -19.16 -0.25
C LEU A 127 -31.70 -19.94 0.50
N ASP A 128 -32.14 -21.09 -0.02
CA ASP A 128 -33.19 -21.90 0.59
C ASP A 128 -32.77 -22.44 1.98
N VAL A 129 -31.49 -22.76 2.17
CA VAL A 129 -30.92 -23.16 3.47
C VAL A 129 -30.98 -22.02 4.50
N ILE A 130 -30.66 -20.78 4.11
CA ILE A 130 -30.69 -19.59 4.98
C ILE A 130 -32.13 -19.13 5.26
N ARG A 131 -33.04 -19.31 4.29
CA ARG A 131 -34.45 -18.94 4.47
C ARG A 131 -35.23 -19.97 5.27
N GLY A 132 -34.92 -21.26 5.16
CA GLY A 132 -35.55 -22.34 5.93
C GLY A 132 -35.05 -22.51 7.37
N LYS A 133 -35.51 -23.59 8.03
CA LYS A 133 -35.25 -24.00 9.44
C LYS A 133 -33.77 -23.90 9.86
N LEU A 134 -32.81 -24.14 8.97
CA LEU A 134 -31.39 -24.08 9.32
C LEU A 134 -30.91 -22.64 9.56
N GLY A 135 -31.39 -21.67 8.78
CA GLY A 135 -31.06 -20.26 8.96
C GLY A 135 -31.64 -19.63 10.23
N GLU A 136 -32.61 -20.26 10.89
CA GLU A 136 -33.09 -19.86 12.22
C GLU A 136 -32.00 -20.00 13.31
N LYS A 137 -30.92 -20.74 13.02
CA LYS A 137 -29.75 -20.87 13.91
C LYS A 137 -28.72 -19.75 13.73
N LEU A 138 -28.77 -19.00 12.63
CA LEU A 138 -27.88 -17.86 12.35
C LEU A 138 -28.32 -16.66 13.20
N THR A 139 -27.73 -16.52 14.39
CA THR A 139 -28.20 -15.66 15.50
C THR A 139 -27.10 -14.96 16.29
N SER A 140 -25.82 -15.35 16.15
CA SER A 140 -24.69 -14.71 16.85
C SER A 140 -24.37 -13.33 16.28
N GLU A 141 -24.38 -13.18 14.96
CA GLU A 141 -24.06 -11.94 14.25
C GLU A 141 -25.32 -11.12 13.89
N ILE A 142 -25.27 -9.81 14.13
CA ILE A 142 -26.34 -8.87 13.79
C ILE A 142 -26.62 -8.90 12.28
N GLN A 143 -27.88 -9.12 11.90
CA GLN A 143 -28.34 -9.22 10.49
C GLN A 143 -27.62 -10.32 9.67
N SER A 144 -26.93 -11.31 10.27
CA SER A 144 -26.15 -12.30 9.49
C SER A 144 -27.01 -13.06 8.47
N ARG A 145 -28.23 -13.46 8.87
CA ARG A 145 -29.23 -14.07 7.99
C ARG A 145 -29.62 -13.15 6.82
N GLU A 146 -29.98 -11.89 7.09
CA GLU A 146 -30.29 -10.93 6.03
C GLU A 146 -29.11 -10.60 5.12
N ASN A 147 -27.90 -10.46 5.65
CA ASN A 147 -26.69 -10.18 4.86
C ASN A 147 -26.33 -11.36 3.94
N LYS A 148 -26.42 -12.60 4.45
CA LYS A 148 -26.18 -13.82 3.64
C LYS A 148 -27.31 -14.04 2.62
N CYS A 149 -28.57 -13.70 2.92
CA CYS A 149 -29.65 -13.62 1.92
C CYS A 149 -29.37 -12.56 0.83
N MET A 150 -28.98 -11.34 1.21
CA MET A 150 -28.68 -10.23 0.29
C MET A 150 -27.54 -10.62 -0.69
N ALA A 151 -26.50 -11.29 -0.21
CA ALA A 151 -25.42 -11.81 -1.03
C ALA A 151 -25.92 -12.83 -2.07
N MET A 152 -26.84 -13.73 -1.69
CA MET A 152 -27.42 -14.70 -2.61
C MET A 152 -28.41 -14.07 -3.61
N TYR A 153 -29.27 -13.13 -3.19
CA TYR A 153 -30.17 -12.42 -4.10
C TYR A 153 -29.38 -11.67 -5.19
N LYS A 154 -28.31 -10.96 -4.82
CA LYS A 154 -27.40 -10.31 -5.79
C LYS A 154 -26.78 -11.30 -6.77
N LYS A 155 -26.31 -12.46 -6.31
CA LYS A 155 -25.70 -13.50 -7.16
C LYS A 155 -26.71 -14.23 -8.06
N LEU A 156 -27.99 -14.22 -7.70
CA LEU A 156 -29.11 -14.74 -8.50
C LEU A 156 -29.75 -13.69 -9.42
N SER A 157 -29.26 -12.44 -9.43
CA SER A 157 -29.91 -11.29 -10.08
C SER A 157 -31.37 -11.08 -9.65
N ARG A 158 -31.70 -11.40 -8.40
CA ARG A 158 -33.04 -11.21 -7.81
C ARG A 158 -33.17 -9.79 -7.24
N TRP A 159 -33.35 -8.83 -8.14
CA TRP A 159 -33.51 -7.43 -7.78
C TRP A 159 -34.78 -7.10 -6.99
N PRO A 160 -35.96 -7.73 -7.22
CA PRO A 160 -37.15 -7.48 -6.40
C PRO A 160 -36.91 -7.81 -4.92
N GLU A 161 -36.37 -8.99 -4.63
CA GLU A 161 -36.04 -9.40 -3.26
C GLU A 161 -34.89 -8.57 -2.67
N CYS A 162 -33.86 -8.21 -3.45
CA CYS A 162 -32.85 -7.25 -3.01
C CYS A 162 -33.49 -5.92 -2.58
N ASN A 163 -34.46 -5.42 -3.34
CA ASN A 163 -35.12 -4.14 -3.09
C ASN A 163 -35.94 -4.16 -1.81
N ALA A 164 -36.89 -5.10 -1.72
CA ALA A 164 -37.76 -5.24 -0.56
C ALA A 164 -36.97 -5.53 0.72
N LEU A 165 -35.90 -6.34 0.66
CA LEU A 165 -35.00 -6.57 1.79
C LEU A 165 -34.24 -5.29 2.20
N SER A 166 -33.67 -4.56 1.24
CA SER A 166 -32.95 -3.30 1.51
C SER A 166 -33.89 -2.28 2.16
N ARG A 167 -35.10 -2.12 1.61
CA ARG A 167 -36.18 -1.27 2.14
C ARG A 167 -36.57 -1.68 3.56
N ARG A 168 -36.83 -2.98 3.80
CA ARG A 168 -37.18 -3.54 5.13
C ARG A 168 -36.10 -3.26 6.18
N LEU A 169 -34.83 -3.26 5.79
CA LEU A 169 -33.71 -2.94 6.68
C LEU A 169 -33.56 -1.44 6.91
N LEU A 170 -33.73 -0.59 5.88
CA LEU A 170 -33.72 0.87 6.00
C LEU A 170 -34.91 1.44 6.80
N LEU A 171 -36.05 0.74 6.81
CA LEU A 171 -37.17 1.02 7.72
C LEU A 171 -36.85 0.67 9.19
N LYS A 172 -35.91 -0.25 9.44
CA LYS A 172 -35.45 -0.62 10.79
C LYS A 172 -34.28 0.23 11.27
N ASN A 173 -33.39 0.65 10.38
CA ASN A 173 -32.29 1.56 10.65
C ASN A 173 -32.00 2.46 9.43
N SER A 174 -32.36 3.74 9.53
CA SER A 174 -32.27 4.70 8.43
C SER A 174 -30.88 5.33 8.23
N ASP A 175 -29.85 4.90 8.97
CA ASP A 175 -28.45 5.39 8.87
C ASP A 175 -27.50 4.34 8.22
N ASP A 176 -27.99 3.13 7.86
CA ASP A 176 -27.18 2.05 7.27
C ASP A 176 -26.86 2.28 5.78
N TRP A 177 -25.73 2.97 5.52
CA TRP A 177 -25.30 3.34 4.16
C TRP A 177 -25.22 2.17 3.17
N GLN A 178 -24.82 0.98 3.62
CA GLN A 178 -24.74 -0.20 2.75
C GLN A 178 -26.08 -0.55 2.10
N PHE A 179 -27.20 -0.40 2.84
CA PHE A 179 -28.52 -0.75 2.33
C PHE A 179 -29.12 0.36 1.45
N TYR A 180 -28.68 1.62 1.57
CA TYR A 180 -29.01 2.64 0.57
C TYR A 180 -28.37 2.32 -0.78
N LEU A 181 -27.10 1.90 -0.79
CA LEU A 181 -26.45 1.47 -2.03
C LEU A 181 -27.17 0.27 -2.64
N THR A 182 -27.46 -0.79 -1.87
CA THR A 182 -28.18 -1.96 -2.43
C THR A 182 -29.62 -1.66 -2.85
N TYR A 183 -30.30 -0.76 -2.13
CA TYR A 183 -31.63 -0.26 -2.50
C TYR A 183 -31.56 0.45 -3.86
N PHE A 184 -30.69 1.45 -4.03
CA PHE A 184 -30.56 2.15 -5.30
C PHE A 184 -30.11 1.23 -6.43
N ASP A 185 -29.11 0.36 -6.20
CA ASP A 185 -28.68 -0.64 -7.18
C ASP A 185 -29.88 -1.47 -7.69
N SER A 186 -30.73 -1.93 -6.77
CA SER A 186 -31.92 -2.72 -7.12
C SER A 186 -33.01 -1.91 -7.84
N VAL A 187 -33.33 -0.66 -7.42
CA VAL A 187 -34.34 0.16 -8.10
C VAL A 187 -33.94 0.43 -9.55
N PHE A 188 -32.71 0.87 -9.78
CA PHE A 188 -32.27 1.19 -11.14
C PHE A 188 -32.23 -0.04 -12.06
N ARG A 189 -31.92 -1.24 -11.53
CA ARG A 189 -32.08 -2.49 -12.29
C ARG A 189 -33.55 -2.85 -12.57
N LEU A 190 -34.47 -2.62 -11.64
CA LEU A 190 -35.90 -2.86 -11.87
C LEU A 190 -36.49 -1.91 -12.93
N ILE A 191 -36.00 -0.66 -12.99
CA ILE A 191 -36.32 0.30 -14.06
C ILE A 191 -35.75 -0.17 -15.40
N GLU A 192 -34.47 -0.58 -15.45
CA GLU A 192 -33.81 -1.12 -16.66
C GLU A 192 -34.48 -2.41 -17.19
N GLU A 193 -34.95 -3.27 -16.29
CA GLU A 193 -35.67 -4.51 -16.61
C GLU A 193 -37.18 -4.28 -16.88
N ALA A 194 -37.67 -3.04 -16.75
CA ALA A 194 -39.08 -2.64 -16.87
C ALA A 194 -40.03 -3.52 -16.02
N TRP A 195 -39.59 -3.87 -14.81
CA TRP A 195 -40.27 -4.83 -13.94
C TRP A 195 -41.62 -4.29 -13.43
N THR A 196 -42.66 -5.12 -13.49
CA THR A 196 -44.00 -4.82 -12.97
C THR A 196 -44.37 -5.79 -11.85
N PRO A 197 -45.10 -5.35 -10.80
CA PRO A 197 -45.52 -6.21 -9.72
C PRO A 197 -46.49 -7.31 -10.19
N PRO A 198 -46.48 -8.49 -9.55
CA PRO A 198 -47.42 -9.57 -9.84
C PRO A 198 -48.87 -9.14 -9.56
N ALA A 199 -49.81 -9.60 -10.38
CA ALA A 199 -51.21 -9.21 -10.29
C ALA A 199 -51.96 -9.78 -9.06
N GLU A 200 -51.39 -10.77 -8.38
CA GLU A 200 -51.97 -11.41 -7.18
C GLU A 200 -50.83 -11.93 -6.29
N GLY A 201 -50.86 -11.59 -4.98
CA GLY A 201 -49.80 -11.89 -4.01
C GLY A 201 -49.00 -10.67 -3.54
N GLU A 202 -47.95 -10.89 -2.75
CA GLU A 202 -46.98 -9.84 -2.39
C GLU A 202 -46.00 -9.56 -3.54
N HIS A 203 -45.44 -8.35 -3.61
CA HIS A 203 -44.55 -7.94 -4.72
C HIS A 203 -43.30 -8.82 -4.85
N SER A 204 -42.79 -9.35 -3.72
CA SER A 204 -41.66 -10.27 -3.67
C SER A 204 -41.74 -11.16 -2.43
N LEU A 205 -40.83 -12.14 -2.34
CA LEU A 205 -40.69 -13.00 -1.17
C LEU A 205 -40.13 -12.28 0.09
N GLU A 206 -39.82 -10.99 0.03
CA GLU A 206 -39.42 -10.15 1.18
C GLU A 206 -40.42 -8.99 1.41
N GLY A 207 -41.57 -9.02 0.72
CA GLY A 207 -42.63 -8.01 0.79
C GLY A 207 -42.61 -7.01 -0.38
N GLU A 208 -43.06 -5.79 -0.08
CA GLU A 208 -43.28 -4.68 -1.02
C GLU A 208 -41.99 -4.18 -1.70
N VAL A 209 -42.02 -4.19 -3.04
CA VAL A 209 -40.94 -3.74 -3.94
C VAL A 209 -41.27 -2.37 -4.52
N HIS A 210 -40.28 -1.49 -4.57
CA HIS A 210 -40.27 -0.22 -5.29
C HIS A 210 -39.62 -0.41 -6.67
N CYS A 211 -40.25 0.08 -7.73
CA CYS A 211 -39.87 -0.23 -9.12
C CYS A 211 -39.74 1.00 -10.04
N SER A 212 -40.13 2.18 -9.57
CA SER A 212 -40.04 3.45 -10.29
C SER A 212 -39.07 4.44 -9.63
N ALA A 213 -38.70 5.50 -10.37
CA ALA A 213 -37.92 6.60 -9.81
C ALA A 213 -38.74 7.36 -8.75
N GLU A 214 -40.04 7.50 -8.96
CA GLU A 214 -41.02 8.11 -8.06
C GLU A 214 -41.10 7.39 -6.71
N ASP A 215 -41.11 6.05 -6.71
CA ASP A 215 -41.06 5.26 -5.47
C ASP A 215 -39.79 5.56 -4.67
N ALA A 216 -38.64 5.69 -5.35
CA ALA A 216 -37.36 5.97 -4.71
C ALA A 216 -37.25 7.41 -4.20
N VAL A 217 -37.70 8.39 -4.98
CA VAL A 217 -37.82 9.79 -4.58
C VAL A 217 -38.66 9.89 -3.31
N LYS A 218 -39.88 9.36 -3.35
CA LYS A 218 -40.81 9.39 -2.21
C LYS A 218 -40.22 8.69 -0.98
N PHE A 219 -39.65 7.50 -1.14
CA PHE A 219 -39.06 6.76 -0.02
C PHE A 219 -37.97 7.56 0.70
N ILE A 220 -37.06 8.20 -0.04
CA ILE A 220 -35.98 9.01 0.55
C ILE A 220 -36.54 10.27 1.23
N GLU A 221 -37.58 10.91 0.68
CA GLU A 221 -38.23 12.06 1.32
C GLU A 221 -39.02 11.67 2.58
N ASP A 222 -39.67 10.50 2.59
CA ASP A 222 -40.27 9.91 3.79
C ASP A 222 -39.19 9.60 4.85
N ARG A 223 -38.03 9.03 4.47
CA ARG A 223 -36.90 8.79 5.39
C ARG A 223 -36.33 10.10 5.96
N ILE A 224 -36.21 11.16 5.15
CA ILE A 224 -35.77 12.49 5.62
C ILE A 224 -36.79 13.11 6.59
N THR A 225 -38.08 12.97 6.30
CA THR A 225 -39.16 13.52 7.13
C THR A 225 -39.24 12.84 8.49
N GLU A 226 -39.08 11.51 8.54
CA GLU A 226 -38.99 10.75 9.79
C GLU A 226 -37.70 11.10 10.56
N ALA A 227 -36.56 11.22 9.88
CA ALA A 227 -35.29 11.65 10.46
C ALA A 227 -35.33 13.06 11.06
N ALA A 228 -36.19 13.95 10.55
CA ALA A 228 -36.39 15.29 11.10
C ALA A 228 -37.23 15.30 12.40
N GLN A 229 -38.00 14.23 12.67
CA GLN A 229 -38.78 14.06 13.90
C GLN A 229 -37.99 13.34 15.00
N SER A 230 -36.89 12.67 14.63
CA SER A 230 -35.97 12.01 15.56
C SER A 230 -35.16 13.00 16.40
N ALA A 231 -35.08 12.74 17.71
CA ALA A 231 -34.18 13.46 18.63
C ALA A 231 -32.68 13.23 18.33
N ARG A 232 -32.34 12.19 17.53
CA ARG A 232 -31.00 11.98 16.98
C ARG A 232 -31.01 12.31 15.50
N HIS A 233 -30.23 13.32 15.10
CA HIS A 233 -29.99 13.61 13.69
C HIS A 233 -29.16 12.48 13.06
N VAL A 234 -29.72 11.84 12.03
CA VAL A 234 -29.08 10.80 11.21
C VAL A 234 -28.59 11.38 9.88
N ARG A 235 -27.50 10.86 9.33
CA ARG A 235 -26.84 11.40 8.13
C ARG A 235 -27.30 10.68 6.86
N GLY A 236 -27.53 9.37 6.96
CA GLY A 236 -27.89 8.47 5.87
C GLY A 236 -28.95 9.02 4.91
N PRO A 237 -30.14 9.46 5.38
CA PRO A 237 -31.21 9.92 4.49
C PRO A 237 -30.84 11.16 3.67
N HIS A 238 -30.06 12.07 4.25
CA HIS A 238 -29.62 13.29 3.57
C HIS A 238 -28.55 13.00 2.50
N LEU A 239 -27.58 12.12 2.79
CA LEU A 239 -26.59 11.67 1.81
C LEU A 239 -27.21 10.78 0.72
N ALA A 240 -28.23 10.00 1.07
CA ALA A 240 -28.97 9.16 0.13
C ALA A 240 -29.73 10.00 -0.91
N LYS A 241 -30.22 11.20 -0.55
CA LYS A 241 -30.82 12.12 -1.51
C LYS A 241 -29.80 12.67 -2.52
N LEU A 242 -28.56 12.96 -2.10
CA LEU A 242 -27.48 13.35 -3.03
C LEU A 242 -27.08 12.19 -3.95
N GLU A 243 -26.99 10.96 -3.45
CA GLU A 243 -26.70 9.76 -4.24
C GLU A 243 -27.82 9.41 -5.24
N LEU A 244 -29.09 9.58 -4.85
CA LEU A 244 -30.22 9.42 -5.76
C LEU A 244 -30.15 10.43 -6.92
N ILE A 245 -29.84 11.70 -6.62
CA ILE A 245 -29.64 12.72 -7.66
C ILE A 245 -28.46 12.38 -8.57
N ARG A 246 -27.32 11.90 -8.04
CA ARG A 246 -26.19 11.43 -8.86
C ARG A 246 -26.64 10.39 -9.88
N ARG A 247 -27.37 9.36 -9.42
CA ARG A 247 -27.79 8.25 -10.27
C ARG A 247 -28.82 8.66 -11.32
N LEU A 248 -29.83 9.45 -10.95
CA LEU A 248 -30.80 10.01 -11.90
C LEU A 248 -30.13 10.92 -12.94
N ARG A 249 -29.20 11.79 -12.52
CA ARG A 249 -28.40 12.62 -13.44
C ARG A 249 -27.54 11.77 -14.38
N SER A 250 -26.98 10.65 -13.92
CA SER A 250 -26.21 9.73 -14.78
C SER A 250 -27.05 9.00 -15.84
N GLN A 251 -28.36 8.88 -15.62
CA GLN A 251 -29.33 8.38 -16.62
C GLN A 251 -29.96 9.51 -17.46
N GLY A 252 -29.63 10.78 -17.18
CA GLY A 252 -30.14 11.97 -17.90
C GLY A 252 -31.42 12.59 -17.33
N CYS A 253 -32.01 12.01 -16.28
CA CYS A 253 -33.30 12.41 -15.72
C CYS A 253 -33.15 13.55 -14.69
N ASN A 254 -32.57 14.68 -15.11
CA ASN A 254 -32.10 15.75 -14.21
C ASN A 254 -33.24 16.46 -13.46
N ASP A 255 -34.31 16.84 -14.15
CA ASP A 255 -35.27 17.87 -13.68
C ASP A 255 -36.68 17.33 -13.41
N GLU A 256 -36.99 16.10 -13.83
CA GLU A 256 -38.34 15.53 -13.79
C GLU A 256 -38.90 15.40 -12.37
N TYR A 257 -38.07 14.92 -11.44
CA TYR A 257 -38.48 14.53 -10.09
C TYR A 257 -38.35 15.62 -9.03
N LYS A 258 -37.92 16.83 -9.40
CA LYS A 258 -37.86 18.03 -8.52
C LYS A 258 -37.14 17.83 -7.17
N LEU A 259 -36.17 16.91 -7.10
CA LEU A 259 -35.43 16.60 -5.86
C LEU A 259 -34.72 17.82 -5.26
N GLY A 260 -34.46 18.86 -6.05
CA GLY A 260 -33.76 20.08 -5.63
C GLY A 260 -32.33 20.10 -6.16
N ASP A 261 -31.71 21.29 -6.14
CA ASP A 261 -30.36 21.45 -6.67
C ASP A 261 -29.29 21.02 -5.65
N PRO A 262 -28.26 20.25 -6.05
CA PRO A 262 -27.19 19.81 -5.16
C PRO A 262 -26.42 20.93 -4.42
N GLU A 263 -26.30 22.16 -4.95
CA GLU A 263 -25.70 23.26 -4.18
C GLU A 263 -26.51 23.53 -2.90
N GLU A 264 -27.82 23.74 -3.02
CA GLU A 264 -28.70 23.99 -1.88
C GLU A 264 -28.80 22.76 -0.96
N LEU A 265 -28.81 21.54 -1.50
CA LEU A 265 -28.85 20.32 -0.68
C LEU A 265 -27.54 20.08 0.10
N MET A 266 -26.38 20.33 -0.51
CA MET A 266 -25.08 20.28 0.17
C MET A 266 -24.96 21.41 1.20
N PHE A 267 -25.51 22.60 0.93
CA PHE A 267 -25.59 23.70 1.88
C PHE A 267 -26.53 23.42 3.07
N GLN A 268 -27.67 22.77 2.84
CA GLN A 268 -28.56 22.30 3.90
C GLN A 268 -27.91 21.19 4.74
N TYR A 269 -27.13 20.30 4.12
CA TYR A 269 -26.33 19.30 4.84
C TYR A 269 -25.28 19.98 5.73
N PHE A 270 -24.54 20.95 5.18
CA PHE A 270 -23.56 21.75 5.92
C PHE A 270 -24.21 22.52 7.09
N LYS A 271 -25.38 23.12 6.92
CA LYS A 271 -26.14 23.76 8.01
C LYS A 271 -26.55 22.79 9.13
N LYS A 272 -26.71 21.49 8.83
CA LYS A 272 -27.11 20.44 9.78
C LYS A 272 -25.93 19.73 10.46
N PHE A 273 -24.81 19.58 9.77
CA PHE A 273 -23.68 18.72 10.19
C PHE A 273 -22.31 19.39 10.11
N GLY A 274 -22.21 20.66 9.73
CA GLY A 274 -20.95 21.39 9.59
C GLY A 274 -20.13 21.48 10.88
N ASP A 275 -20.76 21.40 12.05
CA ASP A 275 -20.04 21.32 13.33
C ASP A 275 -19.39 19.94 13.60
N LYS A 276 -19.59 18.95 12.71
CA LYS A 276 -19.02 17.60 12.81
C LYS A 276 -17.80 17.47 11.87
N PRO A 277 -16.65 16.94 12.33
CA PRO A 277 -15.46 16.77 11.49
C PRO A 277 -15.68 15.93 10.22
N CYS A 278 -16.66 15.04 10.21
CA CYS A 278 -17.01 14.22 9.05
C CYS A 278 -17.74 14.97 7.92
N CYS A 279 -18.21 16.22 8.13
CA CYS A 279 -18.98 16.94 7.10
C CYS A 279 -18.23 17.03 5.76
N PHE A 280 -16.91 17.25 5.79
CA PHE A 280 -16.08 17.23 4.59
C PHE A 280 -15.91 15.84 3.97
N THR A 281 -15.70 14.78 4.74
CA THR A 281 -15.58 13.43 4.17
C THR A 281 -16.90 12.98 3.54
N ASP A 282 -18.01 13.34 4.17
CA ASP A 282 -19.37 13.05 3.70
C ASP A 282 -19.69 13.85 2.41
N LEU A 283 -19.23 15.10 2.28
CA LEU A 283 -19.46 15.95 1.10
C LEU A 283 -18.41 15.77 -0.01
N LYS A 284 -17.13 15.47 0.28
CA LYS A 284 -16.02 15.34 -0.70
C LYS A 284 -16.37 14.37 -1.82
N VAL A 285 -17.13 13.31 -1.52
CA VAL A 285 -17.58 12.37 -2.54
C VAL A 285 -18.52 13.03 -3.55
N PHE A 286 -19.51 13.84 -3.12
CA PHE A 286 -20.60 14.44 -3.91
C PHE A 286 -20.26 15.73 -4.68
N VAL A 287 -19.03 16.23 -4.56
CA VAL A 287 -18.57 17.45 -5.23
C VAL A 287 -18.67 17.41 -6.77
N ASP A 288 -18.71 16.22 -7.36
CA ASP A 288 -18.97 15.97 -8.79
C ASP A 288 -20.38 16.43 -9.26
N LEU A 289 -21.31 16.69 -8.34
CA LEU A 289 -22.65 17.20 -8.66
C LEU A 289 -22.69 18.72 -8.91
N LEU A 290 -21.60 19.43 -8.59
CA LEU A 290 -21.50 20.89 -8.71
C LEU A 290 -20.86 21.29 -10.05
N PRO A 291 -21.51 22.13 -10.87
CA PRO A 291 -20.89 22.69 -12.07
C PRO A 291 -19.65 23.53 -11.74
N ALA A 292 -18.57 23.33 -12.49
CA ALA A 292 -17.24 23.90 -12.21
C ALA A 292 -17.22 25.45 -12.01
N ALA A 293 -18.17 26.17 -12.60
CA ALA A 293 -18.31 27.63 -12.46
C ALA A 293 -19.06 28.08 -11.18
N GLN A 294 -19.91 27.22 -10.60
CA GLN A 294 -20.65 27.51 -9.36
C GLN A 294 -19.83 27.19 -8.10
N CYS A 295 -18.75 26.43 -8.24
CA CYS A 295 -17.83 26.07 -7.16
C CYS A 295 -17.30 27.29 -6.35
N THR A 296 -17.12 28.45 -6.97
CA THR A 296 -16.83 29.73 -6.29
C THR A 296 -18.05 30.28 -5.53
N GLN A 297 -19.24 30.18 -6.12
CA GLN A 297 -20.49 30.70 -5.57
C GLN A 297 -20.90 29.93 -4.31
N VAL A 298 -20.75 28.60 -4.30
CA VAL A 298 -20.93 27.72 -3.13
C VAL A 298 -20.07 28.18 -1.94
N CYS A 299 -18.80 28.54 -2.17
CA CYS A 299 -17.93 29.04 -1.10
C CYS A 299 -18.39 30.39 -0.55
N VAL A 300 -18.83 31.29 -1.45
CA VAL A 300 -19.26 32.64 -1.09
C VAL A 300 -20.60 32.62 -0.36
N SER A 301 -21.58 31.85 -0.85
CA SER A 301 -22.91 31.69 -0.23
C SER A 301 -22.78 31.11 1.18
N GLN A 302 -21.95 30.09 1.38
CA GLN A 302 -21.65 29.53 2.71
C GLN A 302 -20.96 30.54 3.63
N SER A 303 -19.99 31.33 3.12
CA SER A 303 -19.34 32.37 3.94
C SER A 303 -20.26 33.55 4.31
N SER A 304 -21.32 33.79 3.54
CA SER A 304 -22.34 34.82 3.83
C SER A 304 -23.38 34.36 4.87
N ALA A 305 -23.47 33.06 5.14
CA ALA A 305 -24.43 32.48 6.07
C ALA A 305 -23.98 32.52 7.54
N SER A 306 -22.68 32.72 7.80
CA SER A 306 -22.18 33.13 9.13
C SER A 306 -22.29 34.65 9.26
N VAL A 307 -23.05 35.11 10.27
CA VAL A 307 -23.36 36.53 10.46
C VAL A 307 -22.09 37.33 10.75
N TRP A 308 -21.79 38.31 9.90
CA TRP A 308 -20.72 39.29 10.12
C TRP A 308 -21.12 40.32 11.20
N SER A 309 -21.17 39.89 12.46
CA SER A 309 -21.18 40.76 13.63
C SER A 309 -20.54 40.04 14.82
N VAL A 310 -20.08 40.81 15.82
CA VAL A 310 -19.36 40.32 17.01
C VAL A 310 -17.98 39.67 16.69
N CYS A 311 -17.08 40.49 16.17
CA CYS A 311 -15.74 40.49 16.75
C CYS A 311 -15.75 41.26 18.08
N ALA A 312 -14.87 40.86 19.00
CA ALA A 312 -14.74 41.33 20.39
C ALA A 312 -15.79 40.79 21.40
N CYS A 313 -15.35 40.74 22.66
CA CYS A 313 -16.01 40.20 23.86
C CYS A 313 -16.11 38.65 23.96
N MET A 314 -15.64 38.16 25.12
CA MET A 314 -15.46 36.76 25.49
C MET A 314 -16.76 36.13 26.00
N GLN A 315 -17.07 34.87 25.66
CA GLN A 315 -17.62 33.83 26.57
C GLN A 315 -17.75 32.45 25.88
N GLU A 316 -18.21 31.43 26.61
CA GLU A 316 -17.77 30.03 26.46
C GLU A 316 -18.50 29.17 25.39
N GLU A 317 -19.43 29.70 24.60
CA GLU A 317 -20.31 28.88 23.73
C GLU A 317 -19.73 28.53 22.34
N VAL A 318 -18.56 29.07 21.97
CA VAL A 318 -18.02 29.10 20.59
C VAL A 318 -17.54 27.73 20.04
N VAL A 319 -17.50 26.68 20.87
CA VAL A 319 -16.97 25.34 20.52
C VAL A 319 -17.74 24.63 19.40
N GLN A 320 -19.00 25.00 19.13
CA GLN A 320 -19.75 24.49 17.98
C GLN A 320 -19.44 25.25 16.68
N GLU A 321 -19.28 26.58 16.76
CA GLU A 321 -19.18 27.42 15.57
C GLU A 321 -17.80 27.39 14.90
N LEU A 322 -16.71 27.20 15.65
CA LEU A 322 -15.37 27.07 15.05
C LEU A 322 -15.22 25.82 14.18
N LYS A 323 -16.07 24.80 14.38
CA LYS A 323 -16.00 23.53 13.64
C LYS A 323 -16.60 23.65 12.23
N SER A 324 -17.62 24.49 12.03
CA SER A 324 -18.18 24.74 10.69
C SER A 324 -17.24 25.54 9.79
N ARG A 325 -16.36 26.36 10.38
CA ARG A 325 -15.41 27.21 9.64
C ARG A 325 -14.25 26.45 8.98
N TYR A 326 -14.14 25.13 9.17
CA TYR A 326 -13.01 24.32 8.71
C TYR A 326 -12.84 24.18 7.19
N PHE A 327 -13.89 24.43 6.39
CA PHE A 327 -13.93 23.95 5.00
C PHE A 327 -13.90 25.02 3.92
N PHE A 328 -14.08 26.31 4.26
CA PHE A 328 -14.01 27.40 3.27
C PHE A 328 -13.24 28.63 3.77
N ARG A 329 -12.47 29.22 2.85
CA ARG A 329 -11.45 30.24 3.10
C ARG A 329 -12.08 31.61 3.44
N PRO A 330 -11.62 32.33 4.48
CA PRO A 330 -11.93 33.73 4.63
C PRO A 330 -11.20 34.56 3.57
N ALA A 331 -11.93 35.43 2.86
CA ALA A 331 -11.38 36.36 1.89
C ALA A 331 -11.88 37.78 2.17
N HIS A 332 -10.98 38.77 1.99
CA HIS A 332 -11.19 40.21 2.12
C HIS A 332 -11.58 40.75 3.50
N LEU A 333 -10.60 41.35 4.17
CA LEU A 333 -10.79 42.52 5.02
C LEU A 333 -9.82 43.62 4.56
N ALA A 334 -10.20 44.31 3.48
CA ALA A 334 -9.58 45.57 3.07
C ALA A 334 -10.46 46.73 3.57
N VAL A 335 -10.27 47.12 4.83
CA VAL A 335 -10.97 48.28 5.39
C VAL A 335 -10.36 49.54 4.83
N SER A 336 -11.12 50.26 4.00
CA SER A 336 -10.78 51.59 3.54
C SER A 336 -10.79 52.58 4.71
N LEU A 337 -9.62 52.97 5.20
CA LEU A 337 -9.50 54.18 6.01
C LEU A 337 -9.72 55.39 5.10
N GLN A 338 -10.87 56.05 5.26
CA GLN A 338 -11.17 57.30 4.58
C GLN A 338 -10.32 58.43 5.19
N ALA A 339 -9.49 59.06 4.37
CA ALA A 339 -9.11 60.44 4.54
C ALA A 339 -9.87 61.25 3.48
N GLU A 340 -10.52 62.34 3.90
CA GLU A 340 -11.26 63.22 3.01
C GLU A 340 -10.29 64.10 2.20
N GLU A 341 -10.61 64.38 0.93
CA GLU A 341 -10.61 65.74 0.34
C GLU A 341 -11.26 65.71 -1.07
N PRO A 342 -11.70 66.86 -1.64
CA PRO A 342 -12.83 66.87 -2.58
C PRO A 342 -12.49 67.25 -4.05
N TYR A 343 -13.24 66.63 -4.98
CA TYR A 343 -13.63 67.13 -6.31
C TYR A 343 -12.55 67.49 -7.37
N THR A 344 -12.67 66.87 -8.54
CA THR A 344 -12.87 67.59 -9.82
C THR A 344 -13.51 66.68 -10.86
N GLU A 345 -14.16 67.24 -11.88
CA GLU A 345 -15.13 66.52 -12.74
C GLU A 345 -14.56 65.99 -14.06
N ALA A 346 -15.09 64.82 -14.49
CA ALA A 346 -15.54 64.41 -15.84
C ALA A 346 -14.85 64.99 -17.12
N PRO A 347 -14.68 64.19 -18.22
CA PRO A 347 -15.77 63.32 -18.72
C PRO A 347 -15.42 62.03 -19.52
N ARG A 348 -16.10 60.94 -19.14
CA ARG A 348 -16.70 59.89 -20.02
C ARG A 348 -15.76 59.01 -20.88
N PRO A 349 -16.25 57.86 -21.41
CA PRO A 349 -15.41 56.66 -21.48
C PRO A 349 -14.72 56.42 -22.83
N VAL A 350 -13.52 55.86 -22.75
CA VAL A 350 -12.95 55.02 -23.82
C VAL A 350 -13.28 53.56 -23.48
N VAL A 351 -14.03 52.89 -24.34
CA VAL A 351 -14.26 51.44 -24.22
C VAL A 351 -13.03 50.72 -24.76
N LEU A 352 -12.17 50.25 -23.85
CA LEU A 352 -11.16 49.24 -24.17
C LEU A 352 -11.79 47.86 -24.00
N ASN A 353 -12.06 47.20 -25.13
CA ASN A 353 -12.49 45.80 -25.15
C ASN A 353 -11.36 44.91 -24.62
N LEU A 354 -11.54 44.32 -23.44
CA LEU A 354 -10.69 43.22 -22.99
C LEU A 354 -10.99 41.96 -23.83
N PRO A 355 -9.98 41.16 -24.23
CA PRO A 355 -10.19 39.97 -25.04
C PRO A 355 -11.05 38.91 -24.32
N THR A 356 -11.99 38.31 -25.06
CA THR A 356 -12.85 37.22 -24.57
C THR A 356 -12.12 35.86 -24.58
N THR A 357 -10.97 35.77 -23.92
CA THR A 357 -10.20 34.53 -23.69
C THR A 357 -9.34 34.65 -22.43
N VAL A 358 -9.86 34.22 -21.28
CA VAL A 358 -9.06 33.84 -20.11
C VAL A 358 -9.69 32.57 -19.53
N GLU A 359 -8.92 31.48 -19.52
CA GLU A 359 -9.40 30.18 -19.05
C GLU A 359 -9.19 30.03 -17.53
N ASN A 360 -10.27 29.62 -16.85
CA ASN A 360 -10.34 28.73 -15.67
C ASN A 360 -9.44 28.95 -14.41
N HIS A 361 -10.08 28.92 -13.23
CA HIS A 361 -9.87 27.97 -12.08
C HIS A 361 -10.28 28.59 -10.70
N CYS A 362 -10.63 27.78 -9.67
CA CYS A 362 -11.64 28.07 -8.60
C CYS A 362 -11.19 27.69 -7.15
N PRO A 363 -11.92 27.86 -6.01
CA PRO A 363 -11.37 27.65 -4.64
C PRO A 363 -10.83 26.25 -4.23
N ARG A 364 -9.50 26.09 -4.01
CA ARG A 364 -8.60 24.92 -3.68
C ARG A 364 -9.08 23.45 -3.50
N LEU A 365 -10.34 23.11 -3.24
CA LEU A 365 -10.91 21.86 -3.78
C LEU A 365 -11.23 22.00 -5.29
N PHE A 366 -11.09 23.22 -5.79
CA PHE A 366 -11.37 23.67 -7.15
C PHE A 366 -10.21 24.52 -7.75
N ASP A 367 -9.04 24.59 -7.08
CA ASP A 367 -7.71 25.06 -7.61
C ASP A 367 -7.15 26.54 -7.48
N ILE A 368 -7.53 27.38 -6.49
CA ILE A 368 -7.33 28.86 -6.57
C ILE A 368 -5.88 29.35 -6.52
N GLN A 369 -4.97 28.58 -5.91
CA GLN A 369 -3.64 29.09 -5.61
C GLN A 369 -2.70 29.12 -6.82
N LYS A 370 -3.07 28.47 -7.94
CA LYS A 370 -2.35 28.59 -9.21
C LYS A 370 -2.44 30.00 -9.84
N CYS A 371 -3.35 30.85 -9.39
CA CYS A 371 -3.45 32.24 -9.87
C CYS A 371 -2.29 33.15 -9.40
N LEU A 372 -1.40 32.67 -8.52
CA LEU A 372 -0.19 33.39 -8.10
C LEU A 372 1.01 33.04 -9.01
N VAL A 373 0.98 33.56 -10.24
CA VAL A 373 2.12 33.49 -11.16
C VAL A 373 3.27 34.36 -10.62
N PRO A 374 4.54 33.89 -10.62
CA PRO A 374 5.69 34.70 -10.22
C PRO A 374 6.00 35.79 -11.25
N ALA A 375 5.38 36.96 -11.09
CA ALA A 375 5.66 38.15 -11.90
C ALA A 375 7.06 38.73 -11.55
N PRO A 376 7.96 38.97 -12.53
CA PRO A 376 9.33 39.43 -12.26
C PRO A 376 9.44 40.78 -11.53
N GLU A 377 8.39 41.60 -11.53
CA GLU A 377 8.37 42.95 -10.97
C GLU A 377 8.35 42.99 -9.43
N LEU A 378 8.09 41.85 -8.77
CA LEU A 378 8.15 41.72 -7.31
C LEU A 378 9.58 41.82 -6.73
N ALA A 379 10.61 41.65 -7.55
CA ALA A 379 12.01 41.65 -7.12
C ALA A 379 12.48 42.97 -6.45
N LEU A 380 11.78 44.09 -6.69
CA LEU A 380 12.10 45.40 -6.09
C LEU A 380 11.45 45.64 -4.72
N LEU A 381 10.60 44.72 -4.22
CA LEU A 381 9.87 44.87 -2.94
C LEU A 381 10.42 43.99 -1.80
N ILE A 382 11.39 43.12 -2.07
CA ILE A 382 11.93 42.15 -1.09
C ILE A 382 12.95 42.81 -0.12
N GLY A 383 13.40 44.03 -0.41
CA GLY A 383 14.46 44.73 0.33
C GLY A 383 14.13 45.28 1.73
N SER A 384 12.92 45.05 2.26
CA SER A 384 12.53 45.53 3.60
C SER A 384 11.52 44.58 4.28
N TRP A 385 11.56 44.53 5.62
CA TRP A 385 10.85 43.52 6.43
C TRP A 385 9.32 43.71 6.46
N GLY A 386 8.64 43.13 5.45
CA GLY A 386 7.29 42.56 5.53
C GLY A 386 6.08 43.51 5.49
N PRO A 387 4.84 42.97 5.60
CA PRO A 387 4.49 41.55 5.64
C PRO A 387 3.37 41.14 4.64
N PHE A 388 3.15 39.82 4.49
CA PHE A 388 1.85 39.28 4.04
C PHE A 388 0.74 39.83 4.96
N PRO A 389 -0.34 40.48 4.45
CA PRO A 389 -1.39 41.00 5.34
C PRO A 389 -2.39 39.93 5.83
N ALA A 390 -2.74 38.96 4.98
CA ALA A 390 -3.91 38.10 5.20
C ALA A 390 -3.65 36.92 6.16
N CYS A 391 -2.67 36.05 5.87
CA CYS A 391 -2.41 34.87 6.70
C CYS A 391 -1.79 35.24 8.08
N PRO A 392 -0.80 36.16 8.17
CA PRO A 392 -0.34 36.68 9.46
C PRO A 392 -1.40 37.46 10.25
N GLY A 393 -2.43 38.03 9.61
CA GLY A 393 -3.58 38.59 10.33
C GLY A 393 -4.29 37.52 11.18
N MET A 394 -4.52 36.33 10.60
CA MET A 394 -4.99 35.18 11.37
C MET A 394 -3.91 34.64 12.31
N PHE A 395 -2.63 34.59 11.93
CA PHE A 395 -1.58 33.93 12.74
C PHE A 395 -1.00 34.74 13.90
N CYS A 396 -0.98 36.07 13.83
CA CYS A 396 -0.77 36.93 15.01
C CYS A 396 -1.95 36.83 15.98
N SER A 397 -3.17 36.56 15.47
CA SER A 397 -4.27 36.09 16.31
C SER A 397 -4.01 34.65 16.80
N SER A 398 -3.42 33.74 15.99
CA SER A 398 -3.13 32.35 16.40
C SER A 398 -2.17 32.24 17.58
N ARG A 399 -1.24 33.18 17.77
CA ARG A 399 -0.46 33.27 19.02
C ARG A 399 -1.33 33.53 20.27
N VAL A 400 -2.55 34.05 20.10
CA VAL A 400 -3.58 34.13 21.15
C VAL A 400 -4.45 32.87 21.17
N TRP A 401 -4.85 32.32 20.00
CA TRP A 401 -5.66 31.08 19.95
C TRP A 401 -4.94 29.86 20.54
N LEU A 402 -3.65 29.64 20.25
CA LEU A 402 -2.83 28.56 20.82
C LEU A 402 -2.64 28.67 22.34
N LEU A 403 -2.77 29.88 22.91
CA LEU A 403 -2.67 30.13 24.35
C LEU A 403 -4.01 30.03 25.09
N GLY A 404 -5.14 30.00 24.38
CA GLY A 404 -6.49 30.09 24.93
C GLY A 404 -7.04 28.77 25.51
N TRP A 405 -6.79 27.64 24.86
CA TRP A 405 -7.50 26.37 25.11
C TRP A 405 -6.72 25.43 26.04
N ARG A 406 -6.51 25.87 27.29
CA ARG A 406 -5.66 25.17 28.29
C ARG A 406 -6.32 23.95 28.96
N SER A 407 -7.49 23.51 28.51
CA SER A 407 -8.34 22.52 29.18
C SER A 407 -8.48 21.16 28.48
N CYS A 408 -8.03 21.03 27.22
CA CYS A 408 -8.01 19.73 26.53
C CYS A 408 -7.01 18.76 27.20
N LEU A 409 -7.36 17.47 27.23
CA LEU A 409 -6.43 16.43 27.64
C LEU A 409 -5.31 16.31 26.61
N LYS A 410 -4.10 15.93 27.04
CA LYS A 410 -2.94 15.77 26.12
C LYS A 410 -3.15 14.74 24.99
N THR A 411 -4.14 13.86 25.15
CA THR A 411 -4.58 12.84 24.19
C THR A 411 -5.64 13.32 23.20
N GLU A 412 -6.22 14.50 23.44
CA GLU A 412 -7.21 15.13 22.56
C GLU A 412 -6.50 16.08 21.60
N LEU A 413 -6.96 16.11 20.33
CA LEU A 413 -6.45 17.06 19.34
C LEU A 413 -7.03 18.46 19.60
N GLN A 414 -6.23 19.50 19.37
CA GLN A 414 -6.71 20.87 19.54
C GLN A 414 -7.73 21.21 18.45
N PHE A 415 -8.75 22.00 18.82
CA PHE A 415 -9.84 22.39 17.90
C PHE A 415 -9.38 23.19 16.67
N SER A 416 -8.11 23.59 16.59
CA SER A 416 -7.51 24.32 15.47
C SER A 416 -6.42 23.55 14.69
N ASP A 417 -6.13 22.29 15.03
CA ASP A 417 -4.96 21.57 14.49
C ASP A 417 -4.93 21.50 12.95
N TYR A 418 -6.07 21.29 12.30
CA TYR A 418 -6.06 21.14 10.83
C TYR A 418 -5.86 22.48 10.10
N TYR A 419 -5.98 23.65 10.76
CA TYR A 419 -5.54 24.92 10.17
C TYR A 419 -4.01 24.98 10.05
N CYS A 420 -3.27 24.36 10.98
CA CYS A 420 -1.82 24.19 10.84
C CYS A 420 -1.50 23.24 9.67
N LEU A 421 -2.17 22.09 9.59
CA LEU A 421 -2.00 21.15 8.46
C LEU A 421 -2.27 21.84 7.10
N LEU A 422 -3.36 22.58 6.96
CA LEU A 422 -3.67 23.33 5.74
C LEU A 422 -2.60 24.38 5.39
N ALA A 423 -2.07 25.11 6.37
CA ALA A 423 -0.98 26.06 6.16
C ALA A 423 0.33 25.38 5.74
N VAL A 424 0.65 24.24 6.37
CA VAL A 424 1.82 23.41 6.06
C VAL A 424 1.73 22.83 4.64
N HIS A 425 0.54 22.42 4.20
CA HIS A 425 0.34 21.94 2.82
C HIS A 425 0.55 23.08 1.82
N VAL A 426 0.01 24.28 2.08
CA VAL A 426 0.26 25.47 1.25
C VAL A 426 1.76 25.78 1.13
N LEU A 427 2.49 25.74 2.24
CA LEU A 427 3.94 26.00 2.24
C LEU A 427 4.73 24.88 1.53
N THR A 428 4.29 23.63 1.66
CA THR A 428 4.89 22.48 0.96
C THR A 428 4.65 22.57 -0.56
N ASP A 429 3.49 23.05 -1.00
CA ASP A 429 3.23 23.31 -2.42
C ASP A 429 4.11 24.44 -2.96
N ILE A 430 4.24 25.55 -2.23
CA ILE A 430 5.11 26.68 -2.62
C ILE A 430 6.57 26.22 -2.76
N TRP A 431 7.06 25.44 -1.78
CA TRP A 431 8.39 24.83 -1.85
C TRP A 431 8.57 23.93 -3.08
N ARG A 432 7.58 23.08 -3.41
CA ARG A 432 7.65 22.13 -4.53
C ARG A 432 7.38 22.72 -5.92
N GLU A 433 6.56 23.77 -6.02
CA GLU A 433 6.16 24.39 -7.29
C GLU A 433 7.01 25.61 -7.65
N ALA A 434 7.46 26.40 -6.66
CA ALA A 434 8.27 27.61 -6.86
C ALA A 434 9.74 27.47 -6.41
N GLY A 435 10.10 26.39 -5.70
CA GLY A 435 11.47 26.17 -5.21
C GLY A 435 11.86 27.06 -4.02
N GLU A 436 10.90 27.65 -3.31
CA GLU A 436 11.18 28.60 -2.23
C GLU A 436 11.58 27.87 -0.93
N GLU A 437 12.88 27.74 -0.68
CA GLU A 437 13.44 27.02 0.48
C GLU A 437 13.02 27.64 1.83
N THR A 438 12.62 28.91 1.87
CA THR A 438 12.07 29.57 3.07
C THR A 438 10.79 28.87 3.56
N ALA A 439 9.97 28.34 2.65
CA ALA A 439 8.66 27.80 2.93
C ALA A 439 8.74 26.46 3.66
N VAL A 440 9.74 25.61 3.38
CA VAL A 440 9.91 24.33 4.08
C VAL A 440 10.38 24.53 5.53
N TRP A 441 11.22 25.53 5.81
CA TRP A 441 11.57 25.91 7.18
C TRP A 441 10.38 26.48 7.94
N GLN A 442 9.54 27.31 7.31
CA GLN A 442 8.28 27.78 7.90
C GLN A 442 7.35 26.61 8.21
N ALA A 443 7.19 25.66 7.28
CA ALA A 443 6.38 24.46 7.46
C ALA A 443 6.86 23.60 8.65
N LEU A 444 8.18 23.38 8.79
CA LEU A 444 8.76 22.71 9.96
C LEU A 444 8.43 23.47 11.26
N THR A 445 8.66 24.78 11.33
CA THR A 445 8.41 25.55 12.57
C THR A 445 6.94 25.50 13.00
N LEU A 446 6.00 25.55 12.05
CA LEU A 446 4.57 25.43 12.34
C LEU A 446 4.17 24.03 12.82
N LEU A 447 4.77 22.97 12.25
CA LEU A 447 4.54 21.60 12.69
C LEU A 447 5.11 21.32 14.09
N GLU A 448 6.32 21.81 14.39
CA GLU A 448 6.92 21.65 15.72
C GLU A 448 6.16 22.48 16.77
N GLU A 449 5.81 23.75 16.48
CA GLU A 449 4.96 24.56 17.37
C GLU A 449 3.61 23.85 17.61
N GLY A 450 2.95 23.39 16.54
CA GLY A 450 1.71 22.60 16.62
C GLY A 450 1.85 21.32 17.45
N LEU A 451 2.96 20.58 17.30
CA LEU A 451 3.20 19.33 18.03
C LEU A 451 3.47 19.59 19.53
N THR A 452 4.09 20.70 19.91
CA THR A 452 4.23 21.05 21.35
C THR A 452 2.88 21.35 22.02
N HIS A 453 1.91 21.88 21.26
CA HIS A 453 0.54 22.16 21.72
C HIS A 453 -0.42 20.97 21.60
N SER A 454 -0.16 20.03 20.67
CA SER A 454 -0.98 18.84 20.38
C SER A 454 -0.10 17.57 20.21
N PRO A 455 0.51 17.06 21.31
CA PRO A 455 1.54 16.02 21.24
C PRO A 455 1.04 14.63 20.82
N SER A 456 -0.29 14.42 20.80
CA SER A 456 -0.93 13.21 20.28
C SER A 456 -1.34 13.31 18.80
N ASN A 457 -1.08 14.43 18.11
CA ASN A 457 -1.44 14.58 16.71
C ASN A 457 -0.52 13.74 15.79
N ALA A 458 -1.07 12.65 15.27
CA ALA A 458 -0.35 11.74 14.37
C ALA A 458 -0.02 12.38 13.01
N GLN A 459 -0.86 13.27 12.49
CA GLN A 459 -0.63 13.93 11.19
C GLN A 459 0.55 14.90 11.27
N PHE A 460 0.72 15.64 12.38
CA PHE A 460 1.93 16.44 12.60
C PHE A 460 3.19 15.57 12.60
N LYS A 461 3.20 14.46 13.33
CA LYS A 461 4.36 13.53 13.38
C LYS A 461 4.66 12.92 12.01
N LEU A 462 3.64 12.48 11.26
CA LEU A 462 3.80 11.91 9.92
C LEU A 462 4.34 12.94 8.90
N LEU A 463 3.87 14.19 8.94
CA LEU A 463 4.39 15.26 8.08
C LEU A 463 5.81 15.68 8.46
N LEU A 464 6.14 15.77 9.76
CA LEU A 464 7.51 16.00 10.21
C LEU A 464 8.46 14.88 9.74
N VAL A 465 8.06 13.61 9.96
CA VAL A 465 8.77 12.42 9.43
C VAL A 465 9.02 12.55 7.93
N ARG A 466 8.02 12.98 7.15
CA ARG A 466 8.15 13.15 5.70
C ARG A 466 9.09 14.30 5.32
N ILE A 467 8.94 15.48 5.93
CA ILE A 467 9.72 16.68 5.58
C ILE A 467 11.18 16.52 6.02
N TYR A 468 11.44 16.01 7.23
CA TYR A 468 12.81 15.73 7.69
C TYR A 468 13.52 14.72 6.76
N CYS A 469 12.86 13.62 6.38
CA CYS A 469 13.39 12.69 5.37
C CYS A 469 13.69 13.36 4.02
N MET A 470 12.81 14.25 3.54
CA MET A 470 13.02 14.98 2.28
C MET A 470 14.15 16.01 2.35
N LEU A 471 14.46 16.55 3.52
CA LEU A 471 15.60 17.43 3.78
C LEU A 471 16.91 16.68 4.08
N GLY A 472 16.86 15.34 4.21
CA GLY A 472 18.00 14.49 4.51
C GLY A 472 18.33 14.33 6.01
N ALA A 473 17.50 14.88 6.90
CA ALA A 473 17.64 14.71 8.35
C ALA A 473 16.84 13.48 8.83
N PHE A 474 17.50 12.48 9.42
CA PHE A 474 16.84 11.24 9.82
C PHE A 474 16.84 10.95 11.34
N GLU A 475 17.70 11.60 12.12
CA GLU A 475 17.70 11.46 13.59
C GLU A 475 16.34 11.81 14.25
N PRO A 476 15.72 12.99 14.02
CA PRO A 476 14.41 13.31 14.62
C PRO A 476 13.28 12.41 14.12
N VAL A 477 13.44 11.78 12.95
CA VAL A 477 12.46 10.86 12.36
C VAL A 477 12.30 9.60 13.24
N VAL A 478 13.39 9.13 13.85
CA VAL A 478 13.37 7.97 14.75
C VAL A 478 12.56 8.26 16.03
N ASP A 479 12.76 9.43 16.62
CA ASP A 479 12.03 9.85 17.83
C ASP A 479 10.56 10.13 17.54
N LEU A 480 10.25 10.81 16.42
CA LEU A 480 8.87 11.06 15.99
C LEU A 480 8.11 9.77 15.69
N TYR A 481 8.74 8.79 15.02
CA TYR A 481 8.13 7.50 14.75
C TYR A 481 8.00 6.64 16.02
N SER A 482 8.96 6.71 16.94
CA SER A 482 8.83 6.08 18.26
C SER A 482 7.68 6.71 19.07
N SER A 483 7.49 8.02 18.93
CA SER A 483 6.38 8.80 19.52
C SER A 483 5.02 8.56 18.83
N LEU A 484 4.99 7.89 17.67
CA LEU A 484 3.76 7.35 17.06
C LEU A 484 3.35 5.99 17.67
N ASP A 485 4.22 5.34 18.44
CA ASP A 485 3.97 4.04 19.11
C ASP A 485 3.48 2.93 18.14
N ALA A 486 3.98 2.96 16.89
CA ALA A 486 3.53 2.11 15.80
C ALA A 486 3.82 0.62 16.07
N LYS A 487 2.77 -0.21 16.03
CA LYS A 487 2.78 -1.61 16.49
C LYS A 487 2.19 -2.60 15.49
N HIS A 488 2.71 -3.83 15.54
CA HIS A 488 2.18 -4.99 14.82
C HIS A 488 1.96 -4.70 13.32
N ILE A 489 0.71 -4.71 12.84
CA ILE A 489 0.34 -4.46 11.45
C ILE A 489 0.84 -3.11 10.91
N GLN A 490 1.04 -2.12 11.78
CA GLN A 490 1.59 -0.81 11.38
C GLN A 490 3.04 -0.91 10.88
N HIS A 491 3.79 -1.97 11.23
CA HIS A 491 5.10 -2.20 10.64
C HIS A 491 5.03 -2.59 9.15
N ASP A 492 3.90 -3.14 8.67
CA ASP A 492 3.69 -3.41 7.24
C ASP A 492 3.08 -2.19 6.53
N THR A 493 2.13 -1.50 7.16
CA THR A 493 1.40 -0.40 6.53
C THR A 493 2.13 0.94 6.54
N ILE A 494 2.82 1.32 7.62
CA ILE A 494 3.54 2.60 7.75
C ILE A 494 5.05 2.47 8.03
N GLY A 495 5.54 1.25 8.30
CA GLY A 495 6.97 0.99 8.55
C GLY A 495 7.90 1.37 7.40
N TYR A 496 7.37 1.42 6.17
CA TYR A 496 8.10 1.86 4.98
C TYR A 496 8.64 3.30 5.10
N LEU A 497 7.99 4.16 5.90
CA LEU A 497 8.43 5.54 6.15
C LEU A 497 9.80 5.61 6.85
N LEU A 498 10.16 4.61 7.66
CA LEU A 498 11.52 4.50 8.20
C LEU A 498 12.44 3.75 7.23
N THR A 499 12.06 2.55 6.79
CA THR A 499 13.00 1.66 6.09
C THR A 499 13.45 2.20 4.74
N ARG A 500 12.61 2.97 4.04
CA ARG A 500 12.97 3.62 2.77
C ARG A 500 14.09 4.64 2.93
N TYR A 501 14.15 5.37 4.05
CA TYR A 501 15.07 6.50 4.23
C TYR A 501 16.26 6.19 5.15
N ALA A 502 16.10 5.34 6.16
CA ALA A 502 17.13 5.09 7.18
C ALA A 502 18.49 4.67 6.59
N ALA A 503 18.50 3.73 5.64
CA ALA A 503 19.71 3.31 4.94
C ALA A 503 20.16 4.36 3.90
N SER A 504 19.21 4.91 3.12
CA SER A 504 19.44 5.92 2.06
C SER A 504 20.14 7.19 2.56
N LEU A 505 19.91 7.54 3.83
CA LEU A 505 20.51 8.71 4.52
C LEU A 505 21.66 8.31 5.48
N GLY A 506 22.22 7.10 5.33
CA GLY A 506 23.43 6.65 6.04
C GLY A 506 23.25 6.27 7.51
N GLN A 507 22.04 6.32 8.04
CA GLN A 507 21.74 6.00 9.45
C GLN A 507 21.62 4.49 9.68
N TYR A 508 22.71 3.76 9.42
CA TYR A 508 22.75 2.30 9.43
C TYR A 508 22.31 1.68 10.77
N ALA A 509 22.55 2.35 11.91
CA ALA A 509 22.08 1.89 13.21
C ALA A 509 20.54 1.93 13.31
N ALA A 510 19.91 3.02 12.87
CA ALA A 510 18.46 3.15 12.84
C ALA A 510 17.82 2.25 11.77
N ALA A 511 18.48 2.07 10.61
CA ALA A 511 18.06 1.14 9.56
C ALA A 511 18.06 -0.31 10.06
N SER A 512 19.14 -0.71 10.72
CA SER A 512 19.31 -2.02 11.38
C SER A 512 18.19 -2.29 12.39
N GLN A 513 17.89 -1.33 13.27
CA GLN A 513 16.79 -1.45 14.24
C GLN A 513 15.42 -1.52 13.56
N SER A 514 15.14 -0.65 12.59
CA SER A 514 13.87 -0.59 11.85
C SER A 514 13.57 -1.90 11.15
N CYS A 515 14.55 -2.45 10.40
CA CYS A 515 14.43 -3.76 9.77
C CYS A 515 14.18 -4.86 10.81
N ASN A 516 14.88 -4.83 11.94
CA ASN A 516 14.69 -5.81 13.01
C ASN A 516 13.29 -5.74 13.64
N PHE A 517 12.65 -4.57 13.76
CA PHE A 517 11.25 -4.47 14.23
C PHE A 517 10.27 -5.08 13.24
N ALA A 518 10.38 -4.74 11.96
CA ALA A 518 9.53 -5.29 10.90
C ALA A 518 9.70 -6.82 10.75
N LEU A 519 10.95 -7.34 10.70
CA LEU A 519 11.20 -8.80 10.64
C LEU A 519 10.65 -9.55 11.86
N ARG A 520 10.73 -8.97 13.08
CA ARG A 520 10.11 -9.56 14.28
C ARG A 520 8.59 -9.66 14.12
N PHE A 521 7.93 -8.64 13.57
CA PHE A 521 6.51 -8.69 13.28
C PHE A 521 6.16 -9.80 12.26
N PHE A 522 6.83 -9.84 11.09
CA PHE A 522 6.50 -10.83 10.05
C PHE A 522 6.72 -12.28 10.51
N HIS A 523 7.83 -12.56 11.21
CA HIS A 523 8.12 -13.90 11.71
C HIS A 523 7.19 -14.33 12.86
N SER A 524 6.80 -13.41 13.76
CA SER A 524 5.75 -13.70 14.75
C SER A 524 4.41 -13.99 14.06
N ASN A 525 3.97 -13.12 13.15
CA ASN A 525 2.71 -13.30 12.42
C ASN A 525 2.61 -14.66 11.69
N GLN A 526 3.70 -15.15 11.09
CA GLN A 526 3.73 -16.47 10.45
C GLN A 526 3.36 -17.61 11.39
N LYS A 527 3.88 -17.56 12.62
CA LYS A 527 3.59 -18.52 13.69
C LYS A 527 2.19 -18.28 14.27
N ASP A 528 1.92 -17.05 14.70
CA ASP A 528 0.76 -16.71 15.52
C ASP A 528 -0.54 -16.84 14.71
N THR A 529 -0.59 -16.34 13.46
CA THR A 529 -1.75 -16.53 12.57
C THR A 529 -1.96 -18.01 12.22
N SER A 530 -0.90 -18.81 12.14
CA SER A 530 -1.02 -20.27 11.95
C SER A 530 -1.57 -20.97 13.20
N GLU A 531 -1.34 -20.44 14.41
CA GLU A 531 -2.01 -20.92 15.62
C GLU A 531 -3.48 -20.47 15.66
N TYR A 532 -3.79 -19.21 15.34
CA TYR A 532 -5.18 -18.72 15.30
C TYR A 532 -6.05 -19.47 14.28
N ILE A 533 -5.49 -19.90 13.15
CA ILE A 533 -6.15 -20.84 12.21
C ILE A 533 -6.51 -22.16 12.91
N ILE A 534 -5.63 -22.72 13.75
CA ILE A 534 -5.91 -23.95 14.53
C ILE A 534 -6.95 -23.67 15.64
N GLN A 535 -6.92 -22.49 16.26
CA GLN A 535 -7.91 -22.09 17.26
C GLN A 535 -9.32 -21.90 16.65
N ALA A 536 -9.43 -21.39 15.41
CA ALA A 536 -10.70 -21.25 14.71
C ALA A 536 -11.46 -22.58 14.55
N TYR A 537 -10.77 -23.69 14.27
CA TYR A 537 -11.39 -25.03 14.30
C TYR A 537 -11.97 -25.38 15.68
N LYS A 538 -11.30 -25.01 16.78
CA LYS A 538 -11.75 -25.31 18.16
C LYS A 538 -13.00 -24.50 18.54
N TYR A 539 -13.09 -23.25 18.08
CA TYR A 539 -14.22 -22.35 18.35
C TYR A 539 -15.36 -22.46 17.31
N GLY A 540 -15.17 -23.21 16.22
CA GLY A 540 -16.16 -23.37 15.15
C GLY A 540 -16.23 -22.22 14.14
N ALA A 541 -15.29 -21.27 14.18
CA ALA A 541 -15.27 -20.09 13.29
C ALA A 541 -14.82 -20.44 11.86
N PHE A 542 -15.53 -21.35 11.19
CA PHE A 542 -15.14 -21.93 9.91
C PHE A 542 -15.13 -20.91 8.76
N GLU A 543 -16.06 -19.95 8.76
CA GLU A 543 -16.14 -18.85 7.78
C GLU A 543 -14.89 -17.95 7.82
N LYS A 544 -14.23 -17.84 8.98
CA LYS A 544 -13.02 -17.01 9.19
C LYS A 544 -11.70 -17.69 8.86
N ILE A 545 -11.68 -19.02 8.67
CA ILE A 545 -10.45 -19.73 8.29
C ILE A 545 -9.95 -19.32 6.89
N PRO A 546 -10.79 -19.22 5.84
CA PRO A 546 -10.38 -18.65 4.55
C PRO A 546 -9.86 -17.21 4.66
N GLU A 547 -10.50 -16.36 5.48
CA GLU A 547 -10.06 -14.98 5.72
C GLU A 547 -8.66 -14.94 6.36
N PHE A 548 -8.41 -15.73 7.41
CA PHE A 548 -7.11 -15.83 8.06
C PHE A 548 -6.02 -16.38 7.13
N ILE A 549 -6.36 -17.31 6.23
CA ILE A 549 -5.43 -17.85 5.23
C ILE A 549 -5.11 -16.79 4.17
N ALA A 550 -6.10 -16.05 3.68
CA ALA A 550 -5.89 -14.95 2.74
C ALA A 550 -5.04 -13.82 3.37
N PHE A 551 -5.32 -13.45 4.62
CA PHE A 551 -4.54 -12.48 5.40
C PHE A 551 -3.09 -12.94 5.61
N ARG A 552 -2.87 -14.19 6.03
CA ARG A 552 -1.52 -14.75 6.20
C ARG A 552 -0.73 -14.74 4.89
N ASN A 553 -1.37 -15.09 3.78
CA ASN A 553 -0.74 -15.07 2.46
C ASN A 553 -0.44 -13.62 2.01
N ARG A 554 -1.36 -12.67 2.25
CA ARG A 554 -1.15 -11.23 1.97
C ARG A 554 0.04 -10.63 2.73
N LEU A 555 0.27 -11.05 3.97
CA LEU A 555 1.43 -10.61 4.76
C LEU A 555 2.73 -11.34 4.37
N ASN A 556 2.68 -12.64 4.10
CA ASN A 556 3.84 -13.40 3.62
C ASN A 556 4.36 -12.88 2.26
N ASN A 557 3.45 -12.39 1.42
CA ASN A 557 3.77 -11.86 0.10
C ASN A 557 3.85 -10.32 0.09
N SER A 558 4.01 -9.68 1.26
CA SER A 558 4.19 -8.22 1.34
C SER A 558 5.46 -7.78 0.61
N LEU A 559 5.31 -6.75 -0.24
CA LEU A 559 6.41 -5.98 -0.82
C LEU A 559 7.38 -5.51 0.28
N HIS A 560 6.84 -4.94 1.36
CA HIS A 560 7.64 -4.41 2.46
C HIS A 560 8.42 -5.52 3.19
N PHE A 561 7.84 -6.71 3.36
CA PHE A 561 8.57 -7.85 3.95
C PHE A 561 9.75 -8.29 3.07
N ALA A 562 9.58 -8.34 1.76
CA ALA A 562 10.65 -8.70 0.82
C ALA A 562 11.76 -7.63 0.78
N GLN A 563 11.39 -6.35 0.77
CA GLN A 563 12.31 -5.21 0.89
C GLN A 563 13.13 -5.28 2.18
N VAL A 564 12.45 -5.37 3.34
CA VAL A 564 13.11 -5.41 4.64
C VAL A 564 14.04 -6.63 4.79
N ARG A 565 13.67 -7.79 4.23
CA ARG A 565 14.54 -8.99 4.25
C ARG A 565 15.82 -8.75 3.44
N THR A 566 15.69 -8.21 2.23
CA THR A 566 16.81 -7.92 1.31
C THR A 566 17.73 -6.84 1.88
N GLU A 567 17.17 -5.73 2.37
CA GLU A 567 17.94 -4.63 2.96
C GLU A 567 18.60 -5.02 4.28
N ARG A 568 17.98 -5.87 5.12
CA ARG A 568 18.65 -6.41 6.32
C ARG A 568 19.91 -7.18 5.93
N MET A 569 19.79 -8.11 4.98
CA MET A 569 20.91 -8.94 4.53
C MET A 569 22.02 -8.12 3.86
N LEU A 570 21.67 -7.07 3.12
CA LEU A 570 22.66 -6.15 2.53
C LEU A 570 23.35 -5.29 3.60
N LEU A 571 22.63 -4.81 4.62
CA LEU A 571 23.22 -4.09 5.77
C LEU A 571 24.14 -4.99 6.60
N ASP A 572 23.77 -6.24 6.85
CA ASP A 572 24.61 -7.21 7.57
C ASP A 572 25.93 -7.49 6.82
N LEU A 573 25.87 -7.58 5.49
CA LEU A 573 27.08 -7.65 4.66
C LEU A 573 27.90 -6.35 4.75
N LEU A 574 27.27 -5.19 4.54
CA LEU A 574 27.93 -3.88 4.52
C LEU A 574 28.68 -3.56 5.83
N LEU A 575 28.13 -3.97 6.97
CA LEU A 575 28.65 -3.62 8.30
C LEU A 575 29.65 -4.64 8.86
N GLU A 576 29.56 -5.93 8.48
CA GLU A 576 30.38 -6.99 9.08
C GLU A 576 31.30 -7.73 8.08
N ALA A 577 30.92 -7.85 6.81
CA ALA A 577 31.58 -8.77 5.87
C ALA A 577 32.93 -8.25 5.34
N ASN A 578 33.97 -9.04 5.60
CA ASN A 578 35.39 -8.70 5.49
C ASN A 578 35.84 -7.54 6.42
N ILE A 579 35.04 -7.17 7.42
CA ILE A 579 35.39 -6.19 8.47
C ILE A 579 35.66 -6.92 9.80
N SER A 580 34.65 -7.59 10.35
CA SER A 580 34.75 -8.44 11.54
C SER A 580 34.69 -9.93 11.20
N THR A 581 33.92 -10.28 10.17
CA THR A 581 33.49 -11.63 9.83
C THR A 581 33.86 -11.89 8.37
N SER A 582 34.25 -13.11 7.97
CA SER A 582 34.59 -13.34 6.56
C SER A 582 33.33 -13.33 5.68
N LEU A 583 33.40 -12.78 4.46
CA LEU A 583 32.25 -12.75 3.53
C LEU A 583 31.62 -14.14 3.32
N ALA A 584 32.45 -15.19 3.25
CA ALA A 584 32.01 -16.58 3.14
C ALA A 584 31.20 -17.07 4.36
N GLU A 585 31.55 -16.61 5.55
CA GLU A 585 30.93 -16.96 6.82
C GLU A 585 29.64 -16.17 7.05
N SER A 586 29.62 -14.88 6.69
CA SER A 586 28.42 -14.03 6.70
C SER A 586 27.33 -14.54 5.75
N ILE A 587 27.70 -14.92 4.52
CA ILE A 587 26.76 -15.55 3.56
C ILE A 587 26.23 -16.89 4.10
N LYS A 588 27.09 -17.67 4.76
CA LYS A 588 26.72 -18.96 5.34
C LYS A 588 25.80 -18.83 6.57
N SER A 589 25.99 -17.85 7.45
CA SER A 589 25.12 -17.64 8.61
C SER A 589 23.70 -17.20 8.20
N MET A 590 23.59 -16.41 7.12
CA MET A 590 22.32 -16.01 6.51
C MET A 590 21.67 -17.10 5.63
N ASN A 591 22.34 -18.24 5.42
CA ASN A 591 21.91 -19.34 4.53
C ASN A 591 21.70 -18.95 3.04
N LEU A 592 22.30 -17.85 2.58
CA LEU A 592 22.13 -17.35 1.21
C LEU A 592 22.76 -18.27 0.16
N ARG A 593 22.10 -18.40 -0.99
CA ARG A 593 22.60 -19.07 -2.21
C ARG A 593 22.25 -18.26 -3.46
N PRO A 594 23.07 -18.30 -4.53
CA PRO A 594 22.74 -17.62 -5.77
C PRO A 594 21.58 -18.29 -6.52
N GLU A 595 21.46 -19.63 -6.47
CA GLU A 595 20.37 -20.36 -7.16
C GLU A 595 18.96 -20.13 -6.58
N GLU A 596 18.84 -19.86 -5.28
CA GLU A 596 17.55 -19.77 -4.57
C GLU A 596 17.01 -18.33 -4.52
N ASP A 597 15.68 -18.18 -4.48
CA ASP A 597 14.98 -16.89 -4.39
C ASP A 597 13.68 -17.06 -3.58
N ASP A 598 13.60 -16.36 -2.45
CA ASP A 598 12.47 -16.43 -1.52
C ASP A 598 11.47 -15.26 -1.71
N VAL A 599 11.56 -14.51 -2.81
CA VAL A 599 10.63 -13.41 -3.15
C VAL A 599 9.48 -13.93 -4.03
N PRO A 600 8.21 -13.80 -3.62
CA PRO A 600 7.06 -14.28 -4.38
C PRO A 600 6.68 -13.28 -5.49
N TRP A 601 7.52 -13.15 -6.52
CA TRP A 601 7.41 -12.13 -7.58
C TRP A 601 6.03 -12.02 -8.25
N GLU A 602 5.34 -13.14 -8.49
CA GLU A 602 4.02 -13.17 -9.15
C GLU A 602 2.85 -12.79 -8.23
N ASP A 603 2.97 -13.07 -6.92
CA ASP A 603 1.89 -12.92 -5.93
C ASP A 603 2.12 -11.74 -4.97
N LEU A 604 3.08 -10.86 -5.29
CA LEU A 604 3.51 -9.75 -4.43
C LEU A 604 2.34 -8.79 -4.13
N ARG A 605 2.29 -8.25 -2.91
CA ARG A 605 1.22 -7.36 -2.44
C ARG A 605 1.79 -6.09 -1.85
N ASP A 606 1.34 -4.95 -2.37
CA ASP A 606 1.50 -3.69 -1.66
C ASP A 606 0.48 -3.63 -0.51
N ASN A 607 1.00 -3.40 0.68
CA ASN A 607 0.22 -3.21 1.90
C ASN A 607 0.49 -1.84 2.54
N ARG A 608 1.32 -1.00 1.91
CA ARG A 608 1.64 0.35 2.38
C ARG A 608 0.37 1.20 2.41
N ASP A 609 0.17 1.93 3.50
CA ASP A 609 -0.92 2.90 3.61
C ASP A 609 -0.49 4.23 2.99
N LEU A 610 -0.75 4.35 1.68
CA LEU A 610 -0.47 5.55 0.90
C LEU A 610 -1.49 6.68 1.13
N ASP A 611 -2.63 6.35 1.75
CA ASP A 611 -3.74 7.27 2.03
C ASP A 611 -3.75 7.74 3.51
N VAL A 612 -2.75 7.35 4.31
CA VAL A 612 -2.57 7.71 5.73
C VAL A 612 -2.43 9.22 6.00
N PHE A 613 -1.92 9.97 5.02
CA PHE A 613 -1.82 11.42 5.08
C PHE A 613 -3.16 12.05 4.70
N PHE A 614 -3.72 12.90 5.56
CA PHE A 614 -4.97 13.60 5.23
C PHE A 614 -4.78 14.52 4.02
N SER A 615 -5.52 14.29 2.93
CA SER A 615 -5.49 15.15 1.73
C SER A 615 -6.84 15.86 1.50
N TRP A 616 -6.77 17.19 1.50
CA TRP A 616 -7.84 18.10 1.08
C TRP A 616 -7.66 18.58 -0.37
N ASP A 617 -6.74 17.96 -1.11
CA ASP A 617 -6.41 18.32 -2.49
C ASP A 617 -7.60 18.07 -3.43
N PRO A 618 -7.68 18.77 -4.58
CA PRO A 618 -8.75 18.55 -5.56
C PRO A 618 -8.63 17.17 -6.21
N LYS A 619 -9.75 16.62 -6.72
CA LYS A 619 -9.85 15.19 -7.12
C LYS A 619 -8.78 14.75 -8.16
N ASP A 620 -8.26 15.68 -8.97
CA ASP A 620 -7.17 15.51 -9.94
C ASP A 620 -5.77 15.39 -9.32
N ARG A 621 -5.55 15.99 -8.13
CA ARG A 621 -4.26 15.97 -7.40
C ARG A 621 -4.16 14.88 -6.33
N ASN A 622 -5.23 14.14 -6.05
CA ASN A 622 -5.20 13.03 -5.09
C ASN A 622 -4.40 11.84 -5.66
N VAL A 623 -4.01 10.90 -4.81
CA VAL A 623 -3.34 9.66 -5.23
C VAL A 623 -4.32 8.80 -6.05
N SER A 624 -4.06 8.66 -7.36
CA SER A 624 -4.85 7.80 -8.24
C SER A 624 -4.39 6.34 -8.14
N GLU A 625 -5.25 5.39 -8.50
CA GLU A 625 -4.88 3.97 -8.54
C GLU A 625 -3.76 3.68 -9.57
N GLU A 626 -3.63 4.49 -10.62
CA GLU A 626 -2.48 4.42 -11.54
C GLU A 626 -1.18 4.92 -10.86
N HIS A 627 -1.25 5.96 -10.00
CA HIS A 627 -0.08 6.36 -9.18
C HIS A 627 0.33 5.25 -8.20
N LYS A 628 -0.64 4.55 -7.57
CA LYS A 628 -0.36 3.41 -6.70
C LYS A 628 0.27 2.24 -7.46
N LYS A 629 -0.27 1.92 -8.64
CA LYS A 629 0.28 0.90 -9.55
C LYS A 629 1.70 1.23 -10.01
N LEU A 630 1.97 2.47 -10.45
CA LEU A 630 3.31 2.90 -10.87
C LEU A 630 4.31 2.88 -9.70
N SER A 631 3.89 3.24 -8.48
CA SER A 631 4.76 3.09 -7.29
C SER A 631 5.08 1.63 -6.99
N LEU A 632 4.12 0.70 -7.12
CA LEU A 632 4.37 -0.73 -6.97
C LEU A 632 5.31 -1.26 -8.08
N GLU A 633 5.17 -0.80 -9.31
CA GLU A 633 6.08 -1.13 -10.42
C GLU A 633 7.52 -0.65 -10.14
N GLU A 634 7.71 0.60 -9.71
CA GLU A 634 9.02 1.16 -9.32
C GLU A 634 9.67 0.37 -8.17
N GLU A 635 8.94 0.17 -7.08
CA GLU A 635 9.43 -0.47 -5.85
C GLU A 635 9.73 -1.97 -6.06
N THR A 636 8.98 -2.64 -6.94
CA THR A 636 9.25 -4.02 -7.37
C THR A 636 10.52 -4.09 -8.23
N MET A 637 10.73 -3.12 -9.13
CA MET A 637 11.94 -3.04 -9.94
C MET A 637 13.19 -2.72 -9.10
N TRP A 638 13.08 -1.81 -8.12
CA TRP A 638 14.16 -1.53 -7.18
C TRP A 638 14.49 -2.75 -6.30
N LEU A 639 13.47 -3.41 -5.74
CA LEU A 639 13.61 -4.66 -5.00
C LEU A 639 14.33 -5.73 -5.86
N ARG A 640 13.96 -5.88 -7.13
CA ARG A 640 14.61 -6.83 -8.05
C ARG A 640 16.09 -6.55 -8.25
N ILE A 641 16.48 -5.29 -8.40
CA ILE A 641 17.90 -4.88 -8.50
C ILE A 641 18.65 -5.22 -7.21
N ARG A 642 18.07 -4.94 -6.03
CA ARG A 642 18.71 -5.24 -4.72
C ARG A 642 18.81 -6.74 -4.46
N THR A 643 17.78 -7.53 -4.73
CA THR A 643 17.79 -8.99 -4.57
C THR A 643 18.77 -9.65 -5.55
N LEU A 644 18.84 -9.22 -6.81
CA LEU A 644 19.83 -9.72 -7.77
C LEU A 644 21.27 -9.38 -7.34
N THR A 645 21.50 -8.16 -6.83
CA THR A 645 22.80 -7.74 -6.28
C THR A 645 23.20 -8.61 -5.09
N LEU A 646 22.29 -8.85 -4.14
CA LEU A 646 22.51 -9.73 -2.99
C LEU A 646 22.85 -11.17 -3.43
N ARG A 647 22.11 -11.72 -4.39
CA ARG A 647 22.35 -13.08 -4.94
C ARG A 647 23.70 -13.18 -5.66
N LEU A 648 24.09 -12.16 -6.44
CA LEU A 648 25.41 -12.08 -7.07
C LEU A 648 26.56 -12.03 -6.05
N ILE A 649 26.43 -11.21 -5.00
CA ILE A 649 27.39 -11.17 -3.88
C ILE A 649 27.48 -12.55 -3.18
N SER A 650 26.33 -13.21 -2.96
CA SER A 650 26.27 -14.55 -2.35
C SER A 650 27.07 -15.61 -3.12
N GLY A 651 27.22 -15.43 -4.44
CA GLY A 651 28.01 -16.30 -5.30
C GLY A 651 29.52 -16.20 -5.12
N LEU A 652 30.05 -15.04 -4.72
CA LEU A 652 31.49 -14.74 -4.73
C LEU A 652 32.35 -15.75 -3.93
N PRO A 653 31.98 -16.18 -2.70
CA PRO A 653 32.75 -17.19 -1.99
C PRO A 653 32.72 -18.56 -2.68
N SER A 654 31.58 -18.92 -3.29
CA SER A 654 31.35 -20.24 -3.89
C SER A 654 32.25 -20.53 -5.10
N LEU A 655 32.78 -19.48 -5.72
CA LEU A 655 33.74 -19.51 -6.83
C LEU A 655 35.20 -19.74 -6.38
N THR A 656 35.53 -19.55 -5.10
CA THR A 656 36.94 -19.60 -4.63
C THR A 656 37.48 -21.01 -4.42
N HIS A 657 36.60 -22.02 -4.35
CA HIS A 657 37.01 -23.41 -4.24
C HIS A 657 37.53 -23.93 -5.58
N PRO A 658 38.81 -24.36 -5.71
CA PRO A 658 39.27 -25.02 -6.91
C PRO A 658 38.51 -26.34 -7.09
N VAL A 659 38.07 -26.63 -8.32
CA VAL A 659 37.54 -27.95 -8.66
C VAL A 659 38.64 -28.97 -8.43
N GLU A 660 38.45 -29.86 -7.45
CA GLU A 660 39.35 -30.99 -7.25
C GLU A 660 39.35 -31.85 -8.52
N PRO A 661 40.54 -32.25 -9.04
CA PRO A 661 40.59 -33.12 -10.20
C PRO A 661 40.11 -34.52 -9.81
N LYS A 662 38.81 -34.78 -10.02
CA LYS A 662 38.17 -36.10 -9.89
C LYS A 662 38.80 -37.08 -10.89
N ASN A 663 39.91 -37.70 -10.49
CA ASN A 663 40.57 -38.79 -11.21
C ASN A 663 39.80 -40.11 -11.05
N SER A 664 38.51 -40.14 -11.42
CA SER A 664 37.76 -41.38 -11.58
C SER A 664 36.48 -41.22 -12.42
N GLU A 665 36.42 -42.06 -13.44
CA GLU A 665 35.22 -42.67 -14.03
C GLU A 665 34.24 -41.84 -14.89
N LYS A 666 33.78 -42.53 -15.95
CA LYS A 666 32.74 -42.08 -16.87
C LYS A 666 31.39 -42.55 -16.34
N THR A 667 30.55 -41.65 -15.84
CA THR A 667 29.10 -41.85 -15.73
C THR A 667 28.37 -40.59 -16.18
N SER A 668 27.20 -40.78 -16.77
CA SER A 668 26.41 -39.72 -17.39
C SER A 668 25.48 -39.05 -16.38
N GLU A 669 25.90 -37.91 -15.82
CA GLU A 669 25.01 -37.00 -15.11
C GLU A 669 24.59 -35.85 -16.04
N ASN A 670 23.29 -35.76 -16.33
CA ASN A 670 22.73 -34.72 -17.19
C ASN A 670 22.42 -33.46 -16.37
N GLY A 671 22.85 -32.29 -16.86
CA GLY A 671 22.12 -31.03 -16.60
C GLY A 671 22.52 -30.17 -15.40
N VAL A 672 23.64 -30.45 -14.72
CA VAL A 672 24.18 -29.49 -13.72
C VAL A 672 24.86 -28.32 -14.46
N SER A 673 24.14 -27.21 -14.60
CA SER A 673 24.72 -25.93 -15.04
C SER A 673 25.83 -25.50 -14.07
N SER A 674 26.94 -24.93 -14.57
CA SER A 674 28.07 -24.61 -13.70
C SER A 674 27.77 -23.35 -12.87
N ARG A 675 28.35 -23.23 -11.67
CA ARG A 675 28.05 -22.10 -10.77
C ARG A 675 28.33 -20.72 -11.39
N ILE A 676 29.29 -20.62 -12.31
CA ILE A 676 29.56 -19.38 -13.04
C ILE A 676 28.47 -19.06 -14.07
N ASP A 677 27.79 -20.07 -14.63
CA ASP A 677 26.65 -19.87 -15.55
C ASP A 677 25.41 -19.34 -14.82
N ILE A 678 25.19 -19.77 -13.57
CA ILE A 678 24.15 -19.21 -12.69
C ILE A 678 24.41 -17.72 -12.44
N LEU A 679 25.67 -17.33 -12.17
CA LEU A 679 26.03 -15.94 -11.95
C LEU A 679 25.99 -15.10 -13.24
N ARG A 680 26.32 -15.67 -14.41
CA ARG A 680 26.09 -15.03 -15.73
C ARG A 680 24.60 -14.76 -15.96
N LEU A 681 23.74 -15.73 -15.66
CA LEU A 681 22.28 -15.57 -15.80
C LEU A 681 21.73 -14.49 -14.86
N LEU A 682 22.21 -14.41 -13.61
CA LEU A 682 21.84 -13.35 -12.67
C LEU A 682 22.36 -11.97 -13.11
N LEU A 683 23.57 -11.90 -13.69
CA LEU A 683 24.12 -10.66 -14.25
C LEU A 683 23.30 -10.17 -15.45
N GLN A 684 22.94 -11.06 -16.38
CA GLN A 684 22.06 -10.73 -17.51
C GLN A 684 20.67 -10.26 -17.04
N GLN A 685 20.13 -10.85 -15.97
CA GLN A 685 18.89 -10.38 -15.36
C GLN A 685 19.03 -9.00 -14.70
N LEU A 686 20.19 -8.70 -14.10
CA LEU A 686 20.49 -7.40 -13.53
C LEU A 686 20.61 -6.32 -14.63
N GLU A 687 21.34 -6.59 -15.70
CA GLU A 687 21.45 -5.72 -16.88
C GLU A 687 20.07 -5.34 -17.42
N VAL A 688 19.19 -6.34 -17.64
CA VAL A 688 17.82 -6.12 -18.13
C VAL A 688 16.96 -5.34 -17.12
N ALA A 689 17.10 -5.61 -15.83
CA ALA A 689 16.34 -4.90 -14.79
C ALA A 689 16.77 -3.43 -14.67
N VAL A 690 18.07 -3.14 -14.73
CA VAL A 690 18.65 -1.79 -14.71
C VAL A 690 18.20 -0.99 -15.93
N GLU A 691 18.30 -1.57 -17.13
CA GLU A 691 17.87 -0.94 -18.38
C GLU A 691 16.36 -0.66 -18.40
N THR A 692 15.55 -1.55 -17.82
CA THR A 692 14.11 -1.37 -17.70
C THR A 692 13.76 -0.24 -16.72
N GLY A 693 14.47 -0.14 -15.59
CA GLY A 693 14.27 0.94 -14.63
C GLY A 693 14.73 2.32 -15.15
N LYS A 694 15.81 2.39 -15.93
CA LYS A 694 16.23 3.63 -16.63
C LYS A 694 15.10 4.18 -17.51
N ARG A 695 14.49 3.33 -18.35
CA ARG A 695 13.34 3.67 -19.23
C ARG A 695 12.03 3.97 -18.49
N PHE A 696 11.95 3.67 -17.19
CA PHE A 696 10.83 4.05 -16.33
C PHE A 696 10.99 5.51 -15.87
N ILE A 697 12.22 5.90 -15.49
CA ILE A 697 12.56 7.26 -15.08
C ILE A 697 12.36 8.27 -16.22
N GLU A 698 12.74 7.91 -17.45
CA GLU A 698 12.62 8.77 -18.65
C GLU A 698 11.19 9.17 -19.04
N LYS A 699 10.15 8.71 -18.31
CA LYS A 699 8.72 8.96 -18.61
C LYS A 699 8.01 9.92 -17.66
N GLU A 700 8.73 10.47 -16.67
CA GLU A 700 8.29 11.47 -15.69
C GLU A 700 6.89 11.32 -15.06
N ILE A 701 6.87 10.83 -13.81
CA ILE A 701 5.95 11.36 -12.78
C ILE A 701 6.80 11.75 -11.55
N GLN A 702 6.37 12.77 -10.81
CA GLN A 702 7.10 13.40 -9.69
C GLN A 702 7.45 12.44 -8.53
N PRO A 703 8.43 12.82 -7.68
CA PRO A 703 9.84 13.07 -7.97
C PRO A 703 10.64 11.79 -7.69
N LEU A 704 11.23 11.17 -8.73
CA LEU A 704 11.80 9.83 -8.63
C LEU A 704 13.14 9.80 -7.86
N SER A 705 13.04 9.40 -6.60
CA SER A 705 14.08 9.40 -5.56
C SER A 705 15.20 8.35 -5.74
N HIS A 706 15.49 7.97 -6.99
CA HIS A 706 16.39 6.86 -7.36
C HIS A 706 17.32 7.16 -8.54
N LEU A 707 17.28 8.36 -9.15
CA LEU A 707 17.94 8.64 -10.44
C LEU A 707 19.47 8.43 -10.43
N SER A 708 20.16 8.79 -9.33
CA SER A 708 21.61 8.53 -9.17
C SER A 708 21.97 7.04 -8.98
N LYS A 709 21.02 6.22 -8.53
CA LYS A 709 21.23 4.81 -8.17
C LYS A 709 21.40 3.92 -9.41
N PHE A 710 20.77 4.30 -10.53
CA PHE A 710 20.89 3.57 -11.80
C PHE A 710 22.24 3.76 -12.51
N ALA A 711 22.89 4.92 -12.35
CA ALA A 711 24.26 5.13 -12.85
C ALA A 711 25.30 4.28 -12.10
N MET A 712 25.05 3.98 -10.81
CA MET A 712 25.88 3.04 -10.03
C MET A 712 25.58 1.58 -10.32
N ALA A 713 24.41 1.25 -10.85
CA ALA A 713 24.10 -0.12 -11.25
C ALA A 713 24.94 -0.58 -12.47
N ASP A 714 25.32 0.34 -13.35
CA ASP A 714 26.30 0.07 -14.42
C ASP A 714 27.69 -0.29 -13.85
N VAL A 715 28.08 0.33 -12.73
CA VAL A 715 29.32 0.02 -12.01
C VAL A 715 29.26 -1.40 -11.45
N LEU A 716 28.15 -1.78 -10.82
CA LEU A 716 27.92 -3.16 -10.33
C LEU A 716 27.96 -4.19 -11.46
N ILE A 717 27.33 -3.90 -12.61
CA ILE A 717 27.39 -4.76 -13.80
C ILE A 717 28.84 -4.99 -14.23
N ILE A 718 29.61 -3.91 -14.42
CA ILE A 718 31.02 -3.97 -14.83
C ILE A 718 31.89 -4.71 -13.80
N CYS A 719 31.62 -4.58 -12.49
CA CYS A 719 32.28 -5.38 -11.46
C CYS A 719 32.06 -6.88 -11.66
N PHE A 720 30.81 -7.32 -11.86
CA PHE A 720 30.50 -8.73 -12.04
C PHE A 720 30.95 -9.28 -13.39
N SER A 721 31.04 -8.46 -14.45
CA SER A 721 31.64 -8.86 -15.74
C SER A 721 33.11 -9.31 -15.63
N ILE A 722 33.84 -8.89 -14.59
CA ILE A 722 35.25 -9.31 -14.37
C ILE A 722 35.35 -10.82 -14.06
N LEU A 723 34.25 -11.47 -13.62
CA LEU A 723 34.22 -12.89 -13.27
C LEU A 723 34.36 -13.85 -14.47
N GLU A 724 34.34 -13.37 -15.71
CA GLU A 724 34.39 -14.21 -16.92
C GLU A 724 35.80 -14.75 -17.29
N GLY A 725 36.86 -14.28 -16.64
CA GLY A 725 38.24 -14.36 -17.13
C GLY A 725 38.92 -15.74 -17.15
N THR A 726 39.12 -16.32 -18.34
CA THR A 726 40.17 -17.32 -18.62
C THR A 726 41.46 -16.65 -19.15
N VAL A 727 42.47 -17.44 -19.55
CA VAL A 727 43.87 -16.98 -19.61
C VAL A 727 44.15 -15.86 -20.63
N ASP A 728 43.45 -15.83 -21.77
CA ASP A 728 43.66 -14.82 -22.82
C ASP A 728 43.02 -13.45 -22.50
N ILE A 729 42.41 -13.30 -21.32
CA ILE A 729 41.51 -12.19 -20.98
C ILE A 729 42.22 -11.10 -20.13
N GLN A 730 43.56 -11.13 -20.01
CA GLN A 730 44.32 -10.16 -19.19
C GLN A 730 44.09 -8.70 -19.61
N GLU A 731 44.15 -8.40 -20.91
CA GLU A 731 43.91 -7.05 -21.45
C GLU A 731 42.44 -6.59 -21.23
N ARG A 732 41.46 -7.50 -21.37
CA ARG A 732 40.05 -7.20 -21.07
C ARG A 732 39.84 -6.94 -19.57
N ILE A 733 40.54 -7.65 -18.69
CA ILE A 733 40.52 -7.40 -17.23
C ILE A 733 41.16 -6.04 -16.91
N GLU A 734 42.29 -5.70 -17.52
CA GLU A 734 42.96 -4.40 -17.33
C GLU A 734 42.08 -3.23 -17.82
N ASN A 735 41.43 -3.39 -18.98
CA ASN A 735 40.45 -2.43 -19.50
C ASN A 735 39.21 -2.31 -18.60
N SER A 736 38.64 -3.43 -18.11
CA SER A 736 37.50 -3.40 -17.17
C SER A 736 37.86 -2.74 -15.84
N LEU A 737 39.05 -3.00 -15.29
CA LEU A 737 39.52 -2.37 -14.04
C LEU A 737 39.82 -0.87 -14.23
N THR A 738 40.29 -0.46 -15.41
CA THR A 738 40.53 0.95 -15.74
C THR A 738 39.22 1.70 -15.89
N SER A 739 38.27 1.16 -16.67
CA SER A 739 36.91 1.69 -16.83
C SER A 739 36.17 1.79 -15.50
N LEU A 740 36.23 0.74 -14.67
CA LEU A 740 35.67 0.72 -13.31
C LEU A 740 36.24 1.86 -12.44
N LEU A 741 37.55 2.12 -12.52
CA LEU A 741 38.20 3.19 -11.77
C LEU A 741 37.86 4.59 -12.30
N GLU A 742 37.55 4.74 -13.59
CA GLU A 742 37.09 6.00 -14.18
C GLU A 742 35.63 6.30 -13.82
N LEU A 743 34.74 5.30 -13.91
CA LEU A 743 33.37 5.37 -13.41
C LEU A 743 33.33 5.71 -11.91
N LEU A 744 34.16 5.06 -11.09
CA LEU A 744 34.23 5.33 -9.65
C LEU A 744 34.69 6.77 -9.35
N LYS A 745 35.62 7.33 -10.13
CA LYS A 745 36.00 8.76 -10.04
C LYS A 745 34.85 9.68 -10.47
N GLY A 746 34.11 9.29 -11.51
CA GLY A 746 32.91 9.98 -11.99
C GLY A 746 31.87 10.11 -10.88
N VAL A 747 31.48 9.00 -10.25
CA VAL A 747 30.49 9.05 -9.16
C VAL A 747 31.06 9.68 -7.89
N PHE A 748 32.35 9.51 -7.58
CA PHE A 748 32.98 10.31 -6.51
C PHE A 748 32.95 11.82 -6.79
N SER A 749 32.83 12.25 -8.05
CA SER A 749 32.65 13.67 -8.38
C SER A 749 31.22 14.17 -8.14
N THR A 750 30.19 13.34 -8.31
CA THR A 750 28.78 13.67 -7.98
C THR A 750 28.47 13.57 -6.49
N CYS A 751 29.42 13.10 -5.67
CA CYS A 751 29.37 13.09 -4.21
C CYS A 751 30.02 14.36 -3.58
N LYS A 752 30.43 15.35 -4.38
CA LYS A 752 31.13 16.56 -3.90
C LYS A 752 30.22 17.79 -3.91
N GLY A 753 30.22 18.49 -2.79
CA GLY A 753 29.57 19.79 -2.59
C GLY A 753 29.39 20.03 -1.09
N GLU A 754 28.55 20.99 -0.73
CA GLU A 754 28.22 21.30 0.67
C GLU A 754 26.82 20.76 1.00
N LEU A 755 26.69 20.03 2.10
CA LEU A 755 25.41 19.45 2.53
C LEU A 755 24.40 20.52 2.99
N LEU A 756 24.92 21.67 3.44
CA LEU A 756 24.19 22.83 3.90
C LEU A 756 24.84 24.08 3.30
N GLU A 757 24.18 24.70 2.33
CA GLU A 757 24.55 26.02 1.82
C GLU A 757 23.87 27.10 2.66
N VAL A 758 24.57 28.20 2.95
CA VAL A 758 24.01 29.36 3.64
C VAL A 758 24.16 30.60 2.76
N THR A 759 23.03 31.10 2.23
CA THR A 759 23.00 32.21 1.27
C THR A 759 22.00 33.27 1.74
N ASP A 760 22.49 34.51 1.90
CA ASP A 760 21.71 35.68 2.34
C ASP A 760 20.85 35.47 3.60
N GLY A 761 21.31 34.59 4.50
CA GLY A 761 20.62 34.22 5.75
C GLY A 761 19.65 33.04 5.64
N ASN A 762 19.37 32.56 4.42
CA ASN A 762 18.64 31.32 4.19
C ASN A 762 19.58 30.12 4.29
N VAL A 763 19.05 28.98 4.74
CA VAL A 763 19.75 27.68 4.74
C VAL A 763 19.13 26.81 3.65
N LYS A 764 19.96 26.13 2.84
CA LYS A 764 19.53 25.17 1.84
C LYS A 764 20.21 23.83 2.06
N THR A 765 19.42 22.76 2.18
CA THR A 765 19.91 21.39 2.33
C THR A 765 20.16 20.75 0.96
N GLN A 766 21.23 19.98 0.82
CA GLN A 766 21.50 19.18 -0.40
C GLN A 766 21.46 17.66 -0.11
N PRO A 767 20.27 17.08 0.16
CA PRO A 767 20.13 15.66 0.52
C PRO A 767 20.64 14.70 -0.57
N ALA A 768 20.58 15.10 -1.85
CA ALA A 768 21.10 14.31 -2.96
C ALA A 768 22.62 14.03 -2.86
N ILE A 769 23.41 14.92 -2.25
CA ILE A 769 24.84 14.68 -2.02
C ILE A 769 25.03 13.59 -0.95
N LEU A 770 24.24 13.61 0.12
CA LEU A 770 24.26 12.59 1.16
C LEU A 770 23.84 11.22 0.60
N GLU A 771 22.74 11.16 -0.17
CA GLU A 771 22.32 9.93 -0.85
C GLU A 771 23.43 9.40 -1.79
N ASN A 772 24.01 10.26 -2.64
CA ASN A 772 25.11 9.87 -3.54
C ASN A 772 26.31 9.31 -2.77
N LEU A 773 26.69 9.92 -1.65
CA LEU A 773 27.79 9.46 -0.79
C LEU A 773 27.49 8.09 -0.16
N VAL A 774 26.24 7.83 0.24
CA VAL A 774 25.79 6.53 0.74
C VAL A 774 25.90 5.45 -0.35
N PHE A 775 25.40 5.71 -1.57
CA PHE A 775 25.52 4.73 -2.67
C PHE A 775 26.97 4.52 -3.12
N PHE A 776 27.83 5.54 -2.97
CA PHE A 776 29.28 5.38 -3.13
C PHE A 776 29.88 4.42 -2.10
N VAL A 777 29.52 4.52 -0.82
CA VAL A 777 29.97 3.59 0.24
C VAL A 777 29.48 2.15 0.01
N GLU A 778 28.21 1.97 -0.37
CA GLU A 778 27.68 0.65 -0.73
C GLU A 778 28.43 0.03 -1.92
N THR A 779 28.62 0.81 -3.00
CA THR A 779 29.23 0.31 -4.24
C THR A 779 30.73 0.04 -4.07
N VAL A 780 31.45 0.88 -3.31
CA VAL A 780 32.84 0.62 -2.93
C VAL A 780 32.96 -0.68 -2.14
N SER A 781 32.00 -0.99 -1.26
CA SER A 781 31.99 -2.25 -0.51
C SER A 781 31.84 -3.47 -1.44
N VAL A 782 30.95 -3.41 -2.44
CA VAL A 782 30.84 -4.46 -3.46
C VAL A 782 32.11 -4.58 -4.31
N ILE A 783 32.70 -3.45 -4.73
CA ILE A 783 33.99 -3.42 -5.45
C ILE A 783 35.09 -4.11 -4.62
N LEU A 784 35.14 -3.88 -3.30
CA LEU A 784 36.11 -4.50 -2.40
C LEU A 784 35.87 -6.01 -2.23
N TRP A 785 34.62 -6.47 -2.16
CA TRP A 785 34.29 -7.90 -2.13
C TRP A 785 34.69 -8.62 -3.43
N VAL A 786 34.37 -8.03 -4.59
CA VAL A 786 34.80 -8.56 -5.92
C VAL A 786 36.33 -8.51 -6.06
N SER A 787 36.97 -7.43 -5.63
CA SER A 787 38.45 -7.31 -5.65
C SER A 787 39.12 -8.35 -4.75
N SER A 788 38.53 -8.66 -3.60
CA SER A 788 38.99 -9.71 -2.68
C SER A 788 38.89 -11.11 -3.34
N TYR A 789 37.80 -11.38 -4.05
CA TYR A 789 37.68 -12.57 -4.90
C TYR A 789 38.79 -12.61 -5.97
N CYS A 790 38.99 -11.53 -6.74
CA CYS A 790 40.05 -11.46 -7.75
C CYS A 790 41.45 -11.69 -7.15
N GLU A 791 41.74 -11.15 -5.96
CA GLU A 791 43.01 -11.40 -5.28
C GLU A 791 43.16 -12.87 -4.87
N SER A 792 42.08 -13.52 -4.42
CA SER A 792 42.09 -14.94 -4.06
C SER A 792 42.43 -15.86 -5.24
N VAL A 793 41.99 -15.50 -6.45
CA VAL A 793 42.32 -16.22 -7.69
C VAL A 793 43.76 -15.92 -8.14
N LEU A 794 44.16 -14.65 -8.16
CA LEU A 794 45.46 -14.22 -8.70
C LEU A 794 46.66 -14.55 -7.79
N ARG A 795 46.47 -14.57 -6.46
CA ARG A 795 47.53 -14.84 -5.46
C ARG A 795 48.19 -16.22 -5.68
N PRO A 796 47.46 -17.34 -5.87
CA PRO A 796 48.02 -18.63 -6.31
C PRO A 796 48.86 -18.58 -7.59
N TYR A 797 48.41 -17.91 -8.65
CA TYR A 797 49.18 -17.80 -9.90
C TYR A 797 50.49 -17.02 -9.70
N LYS A 798 50.44 -15.89 -8.98
CA LYS A 798 51.62 -15.08 -8.61
C LYS A 798 52.65 -15.90 -7.83
N LEU A 799 52.19 -16.67 -6.83
CA LEU A 799 53.04 -17.58 -6.05
C LEU A 799 53.63 -18.73 -6.91
N ASN A 800 52.86 -19.29 -7.84
CA ASN A 800 53.33 -20.34 -8.74
C ASN A 800 54.36 -19.82 -9.75
N ILE A 801 54.20 -18.59 -10.26
CA ILE A 801 55.22 -17.93 -11.11
C ILE A 801 56.50 -17.66 -10.30
N GLN A 802 56.39 -17.20 -9.05
CA GLN A 802 57.55 -17.01 -8.17
C GLN A 802 58.27 -18.33 -7.84
N LYS A 803 57.52 -19.42 -7.60
CA LYS A 803 58.08 -20.78 -7.44
C LYS A 803 58.79 -21.25 -8.73
N LYS A 804 58.22 -21.02 -9.91
CA LYS A 804 58.88 -21.30 -11.21
C LYS A 804 60.14 -20.47 -11.40
N LYS A 805 60.14 -19.17 -11.06
CA LYS A 805 61.35 -18.31 -11.10
C LYS A 805 62.43 -18.74 -10.08
N LYS A 806 62.07 -19.29 -8.92
CA LYS A 806 63.04 -19.91 -7.99
C LYS A 806 63.64 -21.22 -8.53
N LYS A 807 62.91 -22.01 -9.33
CA LYS A 807 63.46 -23.20 -10.02
C LYS A 807 64.32 -22.85 -11.25
N LYS A 808 63.97 -21.82 -12.02
CA LYS A 808 64.80 -21.30 -13.14
C LYS A 808 65.90 -20.35 -12.66
N LYS A 809 66.71 -20.75 -11.67
CA LYS A 809 67.91 -19.99 -11.26
C LYS A 809 69.23 -20.56 -11.80
N GLU A 810 69.14 -21.60 -12.63
CA GLU A 810 70.20 -22.03 -13.54
C GLU A 810 69.77 -21.69 -14.98
N THR A 811 70.70 -21.15 -15.77
CA THR A 811 70.51 -20.54 -17.12
C THR A 811 69.57 -19.31 -17.18
N SER A 812 69.85 -18.41 -18.12
CA SER A 812 69.51 -16.98 -18.01
C SER A 812 68.72 -16.43 -19.21
N ILE A 813 68.16 -15.23 -19.02
CA ILE A 813 67.58 -14.30 -20.02
C ILE A 813 66.30 -14.76 -20.73
N ILE A 814 65.19 -14.03 -20.52
CA ILE A 814 64.36 -13.32 -21.53
C ILE A 814 63.07 -12.75 -20.89
N MET A 815 62.68 -11.57 -21.37
CA MET A 815 61.46 -10.77 -21.12
C MET A 815 61.08 -10.41 -19.66
N VAL A 816 60.98 -9.09 -19.47
CA VAL A 816 60.29 -8.44 -18.37
C VAL A 816 58.79 -8.59 -18.59
N ILE A 817 58.08 -9.15 -17.61
CA ILE A 817 56.65 -8.89 -17.42
C ILE A 817 56.56 -7.82 -16.34
N THR A 818 56.00 -6.67 -16.68
CA THR A 818 55.72 -5.56 -15.77
C THR A 818 54.70 -6.01 -14.73
N CYS A 819 55.11 -6.04 -13.46
CA CYS A 819 54.18 -6.30 -12.37
C CYS A 819 53.35 -5.03 -12.10
N LEU A 820 52.08 -5.01 -12.53
CA LEU A 820 51.11 -3.99 -12.13
C LEU A 820 51.08 -3.83 -10.59
N PRO A 821 51.27 -2.62 -10.04
CA PRO A 821 51.50 -2.40 -8.61
C PRO A 821 50.20 -2.28 -7.77
N LEU A 822 49.30 -3.24 -7.93
CA LEU A 822 48.08 -3.38 -7.14
C LEU A 822 48.18 -4.63 -6.23
N PRO A 823 47.68 -4.59 -4.98
CA PRO A 823 46.84 -3.55 -4.35
C PRO A 823 47.58 -2.61 -3.38
N HIS A 824 48.82 -2.20 -3.66
CA HIS A 824 49.56 -1.32 -2.72
C HIS A 824 49.32 0.19 -2.96
N ALA A 825 49.05 0.60 -4.21
CA ALA A 825 48.86 2.01 -4.58
C ALA A 825 47.55 2.61 -4.03
N ILE A 826 46.42 1.87 -4.11
CA ILE A 826 45.09 2.34 -3.65
C ILE A 826 45.10 2.70 -2.15
N LEU A 827 45.87 1.98 -1.34
CA LEU A 827 45.98 2.20 0.11
C LEU A 827 46.94 3.32 0.51
N GLN A 828 47.72 3.89 -0.42
CA GLN A 828 48.76 4.90 -0.13
C GLN A 828 48.61 6.22 -0.90
N SER A 829 47.78 6.28 -1.95
CA SER A 829 47.56 7.51 -2.72
C SER A 829 46.51 8.46 -2.14
N SER A 830 45.90 8.15 -1.00
CA SER A 830 45.07 9.10 -0.22
C SER A 830 45.38 9.02 1.28
N PRO A 831 45.39 10.15 2.01
CA PRO A 831 45.50 10.17 3.46
C PRO A 831 44.17 9.84 4.18
N LEU A 832 43.12 9.46 3.43
CA LEU A 832 41.76 9.25 3.96
C LEU A 832 41.57 7.88 4.63
N SER A 833 42.32 6.85 4.17
CA SER A 833 42.13 5.45 4.57
C SER A 833 42.46 5.13 6.04
N LYS A 834 43.16 6.03 6.75
CA LYS A 834 43.46 5.89 8.19
C LYS A 834 42.65 6.82 9.10
N THR A 835 41.95 7.79 8.54
CA THR A 835 41.30 8.87 9.30
C THR A 835 39.79 8.65 9.35
N MET A 836 39.15 8.40 8.20
CA MET A 836 37.72 8.12 8.13
C MET A 836 37.27 6.83 8.84
N LEU A 837 38.18 5.88 9.10
CA LEU A 837 37.88 4.67 9.88
C LEU A 837 38.07 4.82 11.40
N LEU A 838 38.53 5.98 11.89
CA LEU A 838 38.53 6.31 13.32
C LEU A 838 37.49 7.39 13.67
N ASP A 839 37.29 8.38 12.81
CA ASP A 839 36.42 9.53 13.13
C ASP A 839 34.91 9.21 13.04
N PHE A 840 34.52 8.04 12.52
CA PHE A 840 33.16 7.49 12.63
C PHE A 840 32.93 6.65 13.91
N ARG A 841 33.62 7.01 15.01
CA ARG A 841 33.38 6.48 16.37
C ARG A 841 33.38 7.60 17.43
N LEU A 842 32.45 8.54 17.28
CA LEU A 842 31.90 9.34 18.37
C LEU A 842 30.41 9.59 18.11
#